data_AF-A0A7Y2NZW4-F1
#
_entry.id   AF-A0A7Y2NZW4-F1
#
_cell.length_a   1.000
_cell.length_b   1.000
_cell.length_c   1.000
_cell.angle_alpha   90.00
_cell.angle_beta   90.00
_cell.angle_gamma   90.00
#
_symmetry.space_group_name_H-M   'P 1'
#
loop_
_entity.id
_entity.type
_entity.pdbx_description
1 polymer ?
#
loop_
_entity_poly.entity_id
_entity_poly.type
_entity_poly.pdbx_seq_one_letter_code
_entity_poly.pdbx_strand_id
1 'polypeptide(L)'
;MRRLLIAAMVAGLGAALPTQAASFYLFPVQEIEGMSPEGRQARSLLDPKLMARLFDDTAGQAAQAALIARFVGQLGQAYPASIIHARQVADIKVGSGHRFINDSSLQCKTAPSFAVADTYAVLLGITRASLYEVARGDNVEVLVPVTLSLQFVRPSLAKVVYTMSETVYTPFRFSRAEYASGAMDATMRAEVLRNIAAQVDTLVAAASAAFDPKATAVKLVDRDGKFLVADRGVEAGFVKGEQVEAQAPDGKTSIFDVLYADSGYAVLRTAMGSASAGDTLQFTFEGTGDDSRKPRLLPVVGKDDAASNAVADIFGRAIGFKASFQLSPVDVHFRQTRQLITRSANCVDWNKLPSMAEASGIRTDPPDFFLRFTPVATPSVTLSGTLGTKTEERFHTLVSAQVVDRFGKVVFSELGDDDYSIERVKGSGLDATQAREISLKNATAKLAQNFLANVRFTPRDLRIAKVDAGRIWVEGMGGTPGQRPSFNVLHQLAAKVHGKPALLDLDVASGSLDPVGEGALVGLSYSATNPALPKPQRGDILRVLDQPLPGAAPVIDCAEPVYVGQNSVAEAAYAAPLVRHALYRSRKHAGHLGDPAFYGDANVLLEAGMFDTRLQPPAIAQCVQPGYVIREEAASCEGEACKATVTLGLVARFKSGADVTKTVTSGLRTEFSGMPASSKAAYYGYKELGNGLSMQPDLLKKLDN
;
A
#
# COMPACT_ATOMS: atom_id res chain seq x y z
N MET A 1 17.50 -0.10 74.32
CA MET A 1 17.13 0.97 75.28
C MET A 1 17.04 2.29 74.52
N ARG A 2 15.88 2.97 74.64
CA ARG A 2 15.59 4.42 74.58
C ARG A 2 16.34 5.38 73.63
N ARG A 3 15.53 6.05 72.77
CA ARG A 3 15.39 7.51 72.45
C ARG A 3 16.66 8.30 72.08
N LEU A 4 16.73 9.12 71.02
CA LEU A 4 16.03 10.38 70.69
C LEU A 4 16.51 10.81 69.26
N LEU A 5 15.71 11.22 68.26
CA LEU A 5 14.97 12.48 68.00
C LEU A 5 15.84 13.71 67.60
N ILE A 6 15.48 14.28 66.43
CA ILE A 6 15.52 15.70 65.96
C ILE A 6 16.47 16.06 64.78
N ALA A 7 15.82 16.09 63.60
CA ALA A 7 15.80 17.09 62.51
C ALA A 7 16.86 18.21 62.37
N ALA A 8 17.27 18.45 61.12
CA ALA A 8 17.19 19.76 60.46
C ALA A 8 17.33 19.64 58.93
N MET A 9 16.37 20.23 58.20
CA MET A 9 16.42 20.53 56.76
C MET A 9 17.47 21.61 56.47
N VAL A 10 18.22 21.49 55.36
CA VAL A 10 18.70 22.64 54.58
C VAL A 10 18.55 22.33 53.09
N ALA A 11 18.00 23.32 52.40
CA ALA A 11 17.66 23.36 50.99
C ALA A 11 18.84 23.06 50.04
N GLY A 12 18.57 22.24 49.02
CA GLY A 12 19.35 22.16 47.81
C GLY A 12 18.50 22.67 46.64
N LEU A 13 18.84 23.84 46.13
CA LEU A 13 18.40 24.33 44.82
C LEU A 13 18.76 23.26 43.77
N GLY A 14 17.75 22.57 43.24
CA GLY A 14 17.90 21.76 42.05
C GLY A 14 18.12 22.67 40.85
N ALA A 15 19.38 22.86 40.46
CA ALA A 15 19.70 23.36 39.13
C ALA A 15 19.09 22.37 38.12
N ALA A 16 18.09 22.83 37.36
CA ALA A 16 17.57 22.08 36.22
C ALA A 16 18.75 21.84 35.27
N LEU A 17 19.13 20.57 35.10
CA LEU A 17 20.05 20.17 34.04
C LEU A 17 19.48 20.69 32.71
N PRO A 18 20.32 21.24 31.81
CA PRO A 18 19.85 21.69 30.50
C PRO A 18 19.19 20.51 29.79
N THR A 19 17.90 20.68 29.47
CA THR A 19 17.15 19.75 28.63
C THR A 19 17.87 19.63 27.30
N GLN A 20 18.32 18.41 27.00
CA GLN A 20 18.97 18.08 25.73
C GLN A 20 18.02 18.51 24.59
N ALA A 21 18.54 19.28 23.63
CA ALA A 21 17.73 19.73 22.49
C ALA A 21 17.24 18.48 21.72
N ALA A 22 15.95 18.42 21.42
CA ALA A 22 15.39 17.33 20.64
C ALA A 22 16.03 17.28 19.24
N SER A 23 16.28 16.07 18.75
CA SER A 23 16.82 15.80 17.41
C SER A 23 15.83 16.10 16.28
N PHE A 24 14.55 16.30 16.62
CA PHE A 24 13.46 16.64 15.71
C PHE A 24 12.30 17.28 16.47
N TYR A 25 11.36 17.90 15.74
CA TYR A 25 10.13 18.46 16.30
C TYR A 25 8.87 17.94 15.60
N LEU A 26 7.78 17.83 16.35
CA LEU A 26 6.48 17.37 15.85
C LEU A 26 5.44 18.46 16.02
N PHE A 27 4.67 18.79 14.98
CA PHE A 27 3.49 19.63 15.12
C PHE A 27 2.22 18.87 14.75
N PRO A 28 1.22 18.79 15.66
CA PRO A 28 -0.05 18.17 15.35
C PRO A 28 -0.86 19.07 14.42
N VAL A 29 -1.37 18.52 13.33
CA VAL A 29 -2.41 19.17 12.52
C VAL A 29 -3.72 19.04 13.28
N GLN A 30 -4.29 20.18 13.68
CA GLN A 30 -5.50 20.25 14.51
C GLN A 30 -6.79 20.12 13.69
N GLU A 31 -6.78 19.25 12.68
CA GLU A 31 -7.89 18.89 11.82
C GLU A 31 -7.80 17.39 11.50
N ILE A 32 -8.93 16.68 11.43
CA ILE A 32 -8.96 15.24 11.16
C ILE A 32 -9.31 15.01 9.69
N GLU A 33 -8.47 14.28 8.96
CA GLU A 33 -8.73 13.92 7.57
C GLU A 33 -9.98 13.05 7.43
N GLY A 34 -10.74 13.26 6.35
CA GLY A 34 -12.00 12.57 6.11
C GLY A 34 -13.21 13.14 6.88
N MET A 35 -13.04 14.23 7.65
CA MET A 35 -14.16 14.88 8.34
C MET A 35 -14.86 15.97 7.53
N SER A 36 -14.18 16.65 6.59
CA SER A 36 -14.85 17.65 5.73
C SER A 36 -15.77 16.99 4.69
N PRO A 37 -16.81 17.68 4.18
CA PRO A 37 -17.68 17.14 3.13
C PRO A 37 -16.92 16.62 1.90
N GLU A 38 -15.91 17.36 1.45
CA GLU A 38 -15.04 16.98 0.33
C GLU A 38 -14.15 15.78 0.70
N GLY A 39 -13.63 15.75 1.93
CA GLY A 39 -12.85 14.63 2.46
C GLY A 39 -13.66 13.34 2.60
N ARG A 40 -14.97 13.44 2.90
CA ARG A 40 -15.88 12.30 2.95
C ARG A 40 -16.19 11.77 1.56
N GLN A 41 -16.45 12.64 0.60
CA GLN A 41 -16.73 12.24 -0.79
C GLN A 41 -15.53 11.56 -1.46
N ALA A 42 -14.31 11.91 -1.03
CA ALA A 42 -13.10 11.27 -1.53
C ALA A 42 -12.86 9.86 -0.97
N ARG A 43 -13.59 9.41 0.07
CA ARG A 43 -13.34 8.16 0.80
C ARG A 43 -14.58 7.26 0.80
N SER A 44 -14.57 6.24 -0.05
CA SER A 44 -15.72 5.35 -0.30
C SER A 44 -16.16 4.49 0.91
N LEU A 45 -15.30 4.32 1.92
CA LEU A 45 -15.57 3.52 3.12
C LEU A 45 -16.12 4.34 4.30
N LEU A 46 -16.42 5.63 4.09
CA LEU A 46 -17.09 6.48 5.07
C LEU A 46 -18.59 6.50 4.79
N ASP A 47 -19.38 5.79 5.61
CA ASP A 47 -20.84 5.82 5.52
C ASP A 47 -21.33 7.25 5.82
N PRO A 48 -21.95 7.96 4.86
CA PRO A 48 -22.34 9.35 5.05
C PRO A 48 -23.35 9.55 6.17
N LYS A 49 -24.24 8.58 6.41
CA LYS A 49 -25.26 8.66 7.46
C LYS A 49 -24.64 8.50 8.84
N LEU A 50 -23.73 7.53 8.99
CA LEU A 50 -23.00 7.34 10.23
C LEU A 50 -22.11 8.55 10.54
N MET A 51 -21.37 9.06 9.54
CA MET A 51 -20.53 10.24 9.73
C MET A 51 -21.35 11.46 10.16
N ALA A 52 -22.52 11.68 9.54
CA ALA A 52 -23.43 12.74 9.96
C ALA A 52 -23.94 12.56 11.39
N ARG A 53 -24.33 11.33 11.75
CA ARG A 53 -24.77 10.98 13.12
C ARG A 53 -23.68 11.14 14.16
N LEU A 54 -22.40 10.97 13.80
CA LEU A 54 -21.29 11.07 14.74
C LEU A 54 -20.78 12.52 14.89
N PHE A 55 -20.74 13.30 13.81
CA PHE A 55 -19.92 14.51 13.76
C PHE A 55 -20.63 15.81 13.29
N ASP A 56 -21.80 15.74 12.65
CA ASP A 56 -22.35 16.94 11.98
C ASP A 56 -23.18 17.86 12.89
N ASP A 57 -23.71 17.35 14.01
CA ASP A 57 -24.45 18.17 14.97
C ASP A 57 -23.51 18.86 16.00
N THR A 58 -24.06 19.75 16.83
CA THR A 58 -23.30 20.50 17.84
C THR A 58 -22.53 19.60 18.80
N ALA A 59 -23.09 18.45 19.18
CA ALA A 59 -22.40 17.50 20.06
C ALA A 59 -21.30 16.74 19.33
N GLY A 60 -21.48 16.44 18.04
CA GLY A 60 -20.46 15.89 17.15
C GLY A 60 -19.29 16.85 16.92
N GLN A 61 -19.55 18.14 16.73
CA GLN A 61 -18.51 19.16 16.65
C GLN A 61 -17.72 19.28 17.96
N ALA A 62 -18.40 19.25 19.11
CA ALA A 62 -17.74 19.21 20.41
C ALA A 62 -16.89 17.93 20.59
N ALA A 63 -17.37 16.79 20.12
CA ALA A 63 -16.63 15.53 20.13
C ALA A 63 -15.38 15.58 19.23
N GLN A 64 -15.48 16.18 18.05
CA GLN A 64 -14.33 16.40 17.17
C GLN A 64 -13.26 17.26 17.86
N ALA A 65 -13.67 18.36 18.49
CA ALA A 65 -12.75 19.21 19.26
C ALA A 65 -12.10 18.44 20.42
N ALA A 66 -12.87 17.60 21.12
CA ALA A 66 -12.35 16.76 22.21
C ALA A 66 -11.37 15.69 21.70
N LEU A 67 -11.62 15.09 20.54
CA LEU A 67 -10.70 14.14 19.90
C LEU A 67 -9.39 14.81 19.49
N ILE A 68 -9.46 16.01 18.90
CA ILE A 68 -8.26 16.80 18.55
C ILE A 68 -7.48 17.16 19.82
N ALA A 69 -8.16 17.64 20.87
CA ALA A 69 -7.50 17.96 22.13
C ALA A 69 -6.84 16.72 22.77
N ARG A 70 -7.50 15.55 22.71
CA ARG A 70 -6.91 14.28 23.15
C ARG A 70 -5.69 13.92 22.32
N PHE A 71 -5.78 13.98 21.00
CA PHE A 71 -4.68 13.70 20.08
C PHE A 71 -3.45 14.57 20.37
N VAL A 72 -3.64 15.89 20.47
CA VAL A 72 -2.58 16.84 20.82
C VAL A 72 -2.00 16.53 22.20
N GLY A 73 -2.86 16.23 23.19
CA GLY A 73 -2.46 15.88 24.54
C GLY A 73 -1.62 14.60 24.61
N GLN A 74 -2.04 13.55 23.91
CA GLN A 74 -1.33 12.27 23.85
C GLN A 74 0.01 12.42 23.14
N LEU A 75 0.07 13.15 22.03
CA LEU A 75 1.35 13.46 21.39
C LEU A 75 2.27 14.25 22.32
N GLY A 76 1.71 15.17 23.11
CA GLY A 76 2.48 15.94 24.08
C GLY A 76 3.09 15.10 25.19
N GLN A 77 2.39 14.05 25.61
CA GLN A 77 2.89 13.08 26.59
C GLN A 77 3.91 12.12 25.99
N ALA A 78 3.69 11.68 24.75
CA ALA A 78 4.58 10.75 24.04
C ALA A 78 5.88 11.40 23.58
N TYR A 79 5.85 12.69 23.21
CA TYR A 79 6.99 13.44 22.67
C TYR A 79 7.20 14.78 23.41
N PRO A 80 7.41 14.77 24.74
CA PRO A 80 7.41 15.97 25.56
C PRO A 80 8.54 16.95 25.21
N ALA A 81 9.65 16.47 24.63
CA ALA A 81 10.78 17.29 24.23
C ALA A 81 10.73 17.75 22.75
N SER A 82 9.86 17.16 21.93
CA SER A 82 9.81 17.39 20.48
C SER A 82 8.52 18.10 20.03
N ILE A 83 7.44 18.03 20.81
CA ILE A 83 6.16 18.61 20.40
C ILE A 83 6.20 20.15 20.36
N ILE A 84 5.72 20.73 19.27
CA ILE A 84 5.60 22.17 19.04
C ILE A 84 4.22 22.47 18.43
N HIS A 85 3.80 23.71 18.47
CA HIS A 85 2.60 24.14 17.78
C HIS A 85 2.90 24.44 16.30
N ALA A 86 1.91 24.25 15.41
CA ALA A 86 2.09 24.46 13.97
C ALA A 86 2.54 25.90 13.63
N ARG A 87 2.10 26.89 14.42
CA ARG A 87 2.54 28.31 14.29
C ARG A 87 3.95 28.60 14.83
N GLN A 88 4.59 27.63 15.46
CA GLN A 88 6.01 27.69 15.81
C GLN A 88 6.91 27.17 14.67
N VAL A 89 6.34 26.65 13.58
CA VAL A 89 7.09 26.28 12.38
C VAL A 89 7.35 27.52 11.54
N ALA A 90 8.58 27.74 11.10
CA ALA A 90 8.96 28.91 10.30
C ALA A 90 10.09 28.60 9.32
N ASP A 91 10.33 29.49 8.35
CA ASP A 91 11.47 29.38 7.41
C ASP A 91 12.84 29.38 8.12
N ILE A 92 12.95 30.10 9.25
CA ILE A 92 14.20 30.29 9.99
C ILE A 92 13.93 30.10 11.48
N LYS A 93 14.88 29.47 12.18
CA LYS A 93 14.86 29.34 13.64
C LYS A 93 14.96 30.70 14.31
N VAL A 94 14.03 31.00 15.23
CA VAL A 94 14.03 32.22 16.05
C VAL A 94 14.02 31.81 17.52
N GLY A 95 14.86 32.43 18.33
CA GLY A 95 14.96 32.13 19.77
C GLY A 95 15.73 30.85 20.09
N SER A 96 15.76 30.50 21.38
CA SER A 96 16.42 29.29 21.90
C SER A 96 15.55 28.59 22.93
N GLY A 97 15.79 27.29 23.14
CA GLY A 97 14.99 26.44 24.02
C GLY A 97 13.77 25.81 23.35
N HIS A 98 13.31 24.68 23.89
CA HIS A 98 12.07 24.02 23.51
C HIS A 98 10.94 24.45 24.47
N ARG A 99 9.79 24.81 23.91
CA ARG A 99 8.55 25.03 24.65
C ARG A 99 7.35 24.77 23.75
N PHE A 100 6.49 23.85 24.16
CA PHE A 100 5.20 23.65 23.51
C PHE A 100 4.23 24.75 23.95
N ILE A 101 3.70 25.51 22.98
CA ILE A 101 2.68 26.56 23.22
C ILE A 101 1.42 26.20 22.43
N ASN A 102 0.51 25.46 23.06
CA ASN A 102 -0.73 25.03 22.43
C ASN A 102 -1.75 26.18 22.34
N ASP A 103 -1.48 27.18 21.51
CA ASP A 103 -2.30 28.36 21.32
C ASP A 103 -2.43 28.69 19.83
N SER A 104 -3.61 28.47 19.28
CA SER A 104 -3.91 28.77 17.87
C SER A 104 -3.86 30.27 17.56
N SER A 105 -3.94 31.14 18.58
CA SER A 105 -3.82 32.60 18.44
C SER A 105 -2.36 33.10 18.40
N LEU A 106 -1.38 32.23 18.67
CA LEU A 106 0.05 32.56 18.70
C LEU A 106 0.50 33.29 17.43
N GLN A 107 1.00 34.52 17.57
CA GLN A 107 1.55 35.27 16.44
C GLN A 107 2.87 34.64 15.96
N CYS A 108 3.04 34.55 14.63
CA CYS A 108 4.24 33.99 14.03
C CYS A 108 5.51 34.68 14.56
N LYS A 109 6.54 33.89 14.86
CA LYS A 109 7.88 34.37 15.29
C LYS A 109 7.91 35.13 16.64
N THR A 110 6.87 35.06 17.46
CA THR A 110 6.84 35.68 18.80
C THR A 110 7.28 34.74 19.93
N ALA A 111 7.49 33.47 19.61
CA ALA A 111 8.00 32.42 20.50
C ALA A 111 9.15 31.67 19.79
N PRO A 112 9.89 30.78 20.48
CA PRO A 112 10.85 29.93 19.81
C PRO A 112 10.22 29.23 18.61
N SER A 113 10.81 29.45 17.44
CA SER A 113 10.36 28.87 16.17
C SER A 113 11.40 27.91 15.62
N PHE A 114 10.93 26.91 14.89
CA PHE A 114 11.71 25.78 14.42
C PHE A 114 11.67 25.76 12.90
N ALA A 115 12.82 25.49 12.29
CA ALA A 115 12.93 25.45 10.84
C ALA A 115 12.10 24.29 10.29
N VAL A 116 11.42 24.49 9.15
CA VAL A 116 10.61 23.44 8.51
C VAL A 116 11.40 22.12 8.35
N ALA A 117 12.68 22.24 8.02
CA ALA A 117 13.69 21.20 7.96
C ALA A 117 13.68 20.20 9.14
N ASP A 118 13.51 20.73 10.35
CA ASP A 118 13.59 19.99 11.62
C ASP A 118 12.22 19.46 12.10
N THR A 119 11.15 19.64 11.30
CA THR A 119 9.77 19.45 11.74
C THR A 119 9.04 18.36 10.97
N TYR A 120 8.14 17.66 11.65
CA TYR A 120 7.19 16.72 11.06
C TYR A 120 5.76 17.15 11.41
N ALA A 121 4.89 17.19 10.41
CA ALA A 121 3.45 17.31 10.64
C ALA A 121 2.91 15.95 11.06
N VAL A 122 2.07 15.91 12.10
CA VAL A 122 1.40 14.68 12.52
C VAL A 122 -0.10 14.83 12.28
N LEU A 123 -0.68 13.92 11.49
CA LEU A 123 -2.07 13.98 11.04
C LEU A 123 -2.84 12.76 11.50
N LEU A 124 -4.10 12.99 11.91
CA LEU A 124 -5.06 11.94 12.21
C LEU A 124 -6.13 11.91 11.11
N GLY A 125 -6.57 10.72 10.69
CA GLY A 125 -7.58 10.58 9.64
C GLY A 125 -8.51 9.40 9.84
N ILE A 126 -9.80 9.56 9.54
CA ILE A 126 -10.77 8.45 9.52
C ILE A 126 -10.80 7.87 8.11
N THR A 127 -10.40 6.62 7.98
CA THR A 127 -10.32 5.90 6.68
C THR A 127 -11.54 5.02 6.43
N ARG A 128 -12.21 4.57 7.49
CA ARG A 128 -13.47 3.82 7.39
C ARG A 128 -14.36 4.09 8.60
N ALA A 129 -15.65 4.21 8.34
CA ALA A 129 -16.70 4.24 9.37
C ALA A 129 -17.95 3.65 8.72
N SER A 130 -18.35 2.45 9.16
CA SER A 130 -19.50 1.73 8.57
C SER A 130 -20.50 1.35 9.65
N LEU A 131 -21.77 1.18 9.27
CA LEU A 131 -22.85 0.78 10.16
C LEU A 131 -23.45 -0.55 9.70
N TYR A 132 -23.46 -1.53 10.59
CA TYR A 132 -23.99 -2.86 10.35
C TYR A 132 -25.15 -3.14 11.30
N GLU A 133 -26.32 -3.47 10.78
CA GLU A 133 -27.52 -3.81 11.56
C GLU A 133 -28.00 -5.25 11.32
N VAL A 134 -28.44 -5.91 12.38
CA VAL A 134 -28.88 -7.31 12.37
C VAL A 134 -30.15 -7.44 13.18
N ALA A 135 -31.27 -7.75 12.55
CA ALA A 135 -32.49 -8.05 13.29
C ALA A 135 -32.34 -9.39 14.04
N ARG A 136 -32.65 -9.41 15.34
CA ARG A 136 -32.71 -10.61 16.19
C ARG A 136 -33.99 -10.67 17.02
N GLY A 137 -35.09 -11.15 16.41
CA GLY A 137 -36.41 -11.16 17.03
C GLY A 137 -36.83 -9.73 17.38
N ASP A 138 -37.17 -9.47 18.64
CA ASP A 138 -37.49 -8.13 19.15
C ASP A 138 -36.28 -7.23 19.35
N ASN A 139 -35.06 -7.73 19.10
CA ASN A 139 -33.82 -6.96 19.21
C ASN A 139 -33.23 -6.63 17.83
N VAL A 140 -32.32 -5.66 17.80
CA VAL A 140 -31.40 -5.36 16.72
C VAL A 140 -29.98 -5.37 17.30
N GLU A 141 -29.09 -6.18 16.73
CA GLU A 141 -27.66 -6.09 16.98
C GLU A 141 -27.04 -5.14 15.96
N VAL A 142 -26.20 -4.22 16.43
CA VAL A 142 -25.54 -3.23 15.58
C VAL A 142 -24.03 -3.36 15.74
N LEU A 143 -23.26 -3.27 14.67
CA LEU A 143 -21.81 -3.30 14.71
C LEU A 143 -21.25 -2.10 13.95
N VAL A 144 -20.40 -1.32 14.60
CA VAL A 144 -19.80 -0.10 14.02
C VAL A 144 -18.29 -0.26 13.96
N PRO A 145 -17.70 -0.69 12.83
CA PRO A 145 -16.26 -0.59 12.62
C PRO A 145 -15.85 0.85 12.35
N VAL A 146 -14.87 1.35 13.11
CA VAL A 146 -14.18 2.60 12.80
C VAL A 146 -12.70 2.34 12.63
N THR A 147 -12.16 2.85 11.53
CA THR A 147 -10.74 2.77 11.22
C THR A 147 -10.10 4.15 11.25
N LEU A 148 -9.16 4.30 12.16
CA LEU A 148 -8.40 5.53 12.36
C LEU A 148 -6.98 5.33 11.83
N SER A 149 -6.41 6.37 11.24
CA SER A 149 -5.05 6.41 10.71
C SER A 149 -4.27 7.58 11.33
N LEU A 150 -2.98 7.37 11.54
CA LEU A 150 -2.04 8.36 12.04
C LEU A 150 -0.86 8.43 11.08
N GLN A 151 -0.51 9.62 10.61
CA GLN A 151 0.55 9.86 9.63
C GLN A 151 1.55 10.89 10.15
N PHE A 152 2.83 10.70 9.83
CA PHE A 152 3.88 11.71 10.03
C PHE A 152 4.37 12.12 8.65
N VAL A 153 4.36 13.41 8.38
CA VAL A 153 4.73 14.00 7.09
C VAL A 153 5.89 14.94 7.31
N ARG A 154 6.97 14.78 6.53
CA ARG A 154 8.09 15.73 6.50
C ARG A 154 7.76 16.83 5.50
N PRO A 155 7.40 18.06 5.93
CA PRO A 155 6.88 19.07 5.02
C PRO A 155 7.96 19.59 4.05
N SER A 156 9.23 19.65 4.47
CA SER A 156 10.33 20.07 3.60
C SER A 156 10.49 19.18 2.36
N LEU A 157 10.03 17.92 2.44
CA LEU A 157 10.12 16.93 1.36
C LEU A 157 8.76 16.56 0.76
N ALA A 158 7.66 17.11 1.30
CA ALA A 158 6.30 16.70 0.94
C ALA A 158 6.09 15.17 0.99
N LYS A 159 6.63 14.52 2.03
CA LYS A 159 6.71 13.06 2.12
C LYS A 159 6.03 12.53 3.38
N VAL A 160 5.15 11.55 3.26
CA VAL A 160 4.70 10.73 4.38
C VAL A 160 5.85 9.80 4.79
N VAL A 161 6.41 10.01 5.97
CA VAL A 161 7.57 9.26 6.48
C VAL A 161 7.16 8.12 7.41
N TYR A 162 5.95 8.17 7.96
CA TYR A 162 5.40 7.14 8.83
C TYR A 162 3.88 7.13 8.73
N THR A 163 3.28 5.94 8.71
CA THR A 163 1.82 5.79 8.75
C THR A 163 1.44 4.51 9.49
N MET A 164 0.34 4.58 10.23
CA MET A 164 -0.27 3.42 10.88
C MET A 164 -1.77 3.60 10.97
N SER A 165 -2.49 2.51 11.23
CA SER A 165 -3.94 2.56 11.38
C SER A 165 -4.48 1.38 12.18
N GLU A 166 -5.62 1.60 12.82
CA GLU A 166 -6.27 0.64 13.70
C GLU A 166 -7.77 0.61 13.39
N THR A 167 -8.36 -0.59 13.40
CA THR A 167 -9.81 -0.76 13.24
C THR A 167 -10.40 -1.37 14.51
N VAL A 168 -11.34 -0.67 15.13
CA VAL A 168 -12.10 -1.16 16.29
C VAL A 168 -13.55 -1.38 15.88
N TYR A 169 -14.09 -2.54 16.24
CA TYR A 169 -15.48 -2.90 16.01
C TYR A 169 -16.26 -2.67 17.30
N THR A 170 -17.28 -1.80 17.23
CA THR A 170 -18.12 -1.46 18.38
C THR A 170 -19.47 -2.17 18.26
N PRO A 171 -19.71 -3.26 19.01
CA PRO A 171 -20.98 -3.97 18.98
C PRO A 171 -22.01 -3.32 19.92
N PHE A 172 -23.27 -3.40 19.54
CA PHE A 172 -24.43 -2.99 20.32
C PHE A 172 -25.55 -4.01 20.17
N ARG A 173 -26.48 -3.99 21.12
CA ARG A 173 -27.72 -4.72 21.06
C ARG A 173 -28.83 -3.91 21.72
N PHE A 174 -29.88 -3.64 20.98
CA PHE A 174 -31.03 -2.83 21.41
C PHE A 174 -32.33 -3.57 21.13
N SER A 175 -33.44 -3.16 21.76
CA SER A 175 -34.74 -3.56 21.23
C SER A 175 -35.02 -2.84 19.90
N ARG A 176 -35.85 -3.44 19.04
CA ARG A 176 -36.21 -2.86 17.74
C ARG A 176 -36.93 -1.52 17.89
N ALA A 177 -37.77 -1.39 18.92
CA ALA A 177 -38.49 -0.15 19.20
C ALA A 177 -37.53 0.99 19.56
N GLU A 178 -36.56 0.73 20.44
CA GLU A 178 -35.54 1.71 20.84
C GLU A 178 -34.61 2.10 19.68
N TYR A 179 -34.26 1.13 18.82
CA TYR A 179 -33.43 1.40 17.65
C TYR A 179 -34.16 2.23 16.59
N ALA A 180 -35.40 1.85 16.25
CA ALA A 180 -36.20 2.53 15.24
C ALA A 180 -36.62 3.96 15.65
N SER A 181 -36.78 4.20 16.95
CA SER A 181 -37.09 5.54 17.47
C SER A 181 -35.88 6.47 17.55
N GLY A 182 -34.66 5.96 17.28
CA GLY A 182 -33.40 6.71 17.45
C GLY A 182 -33.02 6.96 18.91
N ALA A 183 -33.69 6.34 19.88
CA ALA A 183 -33.47 6.59 21.31
C ALA A 183 -32.04 6.22 21.76
N MET A 184 -31.39 5.30 21.02
CA MET A 184 -30.06 4.81 21.35
C MET A 184 -28.91 5.51 20.62
N ASP A 185 -29.19 6.45 19.72
CA ASP A 185 -28.18 7.15 18.91
C ASP A 185 -27.13 7.84 19.78
N ALA A 186 -27.54 8.46 20.90
CA ALA A 186 -26.63 9.10 21.84
C ALA A 186 -25.70 8.09 22.54
N THR A 187 -26.21 6.90 22.89
CA THR A 187 -25.42 5.84 23.52
C THR A 187 -24.43 5.26 22.52
N MET A 188 -24.88 4.98 21.30
CA MET A 188 -24.02 4.52 20.22
C MET A 188 -22.90 5.52 19.93
N ARG A 189 -23.24 6.80 19.81
CA ARG A 189 -22.26 7.87 19.60
C ARG A 189 -21.24 7.91 20.72
N ALA A 190 -21.67 7.90 21.98
CA ALA A 190 -20.76 7.96 23.13
C ALA A 190 -19.77 6.79 23.14
N GLU A 191 -20.24 5.58 22.85
CA GLU A 191 -19.40 4.38 22.81
C GLU A 191 -18.42 4.40 21.63
N VAL A 192 -18.91 4.73 20.43
CA VAL A 192 -18.07 4.82 19.22
C VAL A 192 -16.98 5.87 19.42
N LEU A 193 -17.34 7.06 19.92
CA LEU A 193 -16.37 8.12 20.20
C LEU A 193 -15.37 7.74 21.29
N ARG A 194 -15.81 7.00 22.31
CA ARG A 194 -14.90 6.46 23.34
C ARG A 194 -13.88 5.49 22.72
N ASN A 195 -14.32 4.62 21.81
CA ASN A 195 -13.43 3.70 21.12
C ASN A 195 -12.47 4.44 20.18
N ILE A 196 -12.94 5.45 19.44
CA ILE A 196 -12.07 6.31 18.63
C ILE A 196 -11.02 7.01 19.51
N ALA A 197 -11.42 7.51 20.68
CA ALA A 197 -10.49 8.11 21.63
C ALA A 197 -9.42 7.11 22.13
N ALA A 198 -9.80 5.85 22.38
CA ALA A 198 -8.86 4.79 22.74
C ALA A 198 -7.93 4.40 21.57
N GLN A 199 -8.43 4.43 20.33
CA GLN A 199 -7.62 4.23 19.13
C GLN A 199 -6.57 5.33 18.98
N VAL A 200 -6.91 6.60 19.26
CA VAL A 200 -5.94 7.70 19.28
C VAL A 200 -4.79 7.38 20.24
N ASP A 201 -5.10 6.95 21.46
CA ASP A 201 -4.08 6.62 22.46
C ASP A 201 -3.18 5.47 21.96
N THR A 202 -3.79 4.42 21.42
CA THR A 202 -3.09 3.23 20.92
C THR A 202 -2.17 3.57 19.76
N LEU A 203 -2.67 4.34 18.78
CA LEU A 203 -1.88 4.77 17.63
C LEU A 203 -0.71 5.68 18.07
N VAL A 204 -0.95 6.66 18.94
CA VAL A 204 0.12 7.55 19.41
C VAL A 204 1.17 6.78 20.22
N ALA A 205 0.75 5.86 21.10
CA ALA A 205 1.68 5.02 21.86
C ALA A 205 2.53 4.14 20.93
N ALA A 206 1.88 3.47 19.96
CA ALA A 206 2.58 2.64 18.98
C ALA A 206 3.52 3.47 18.08
N ALA A 207 3.12 4.70 17.72
CA ALA A 207 3.97 5.60 16.95
C ALA A 207 5.20 6.02 17.76
N SER A 208 5.05 6.36 19.04
CA SER A 208 6.17 6.72 19.91
C SER A 208 7.19 5.60 20.09
N ALA A 209 6.75 4.34 20.02
CA ALA A 209 7.64 3.19 20.08
C ALA A 209 8.39 2.94 18.76
N ALA A 210 7.86 3.42 17.64
CA ALA A 210 8.34 3.07 16.30
C ALA A 210 8.98 4.26 15.53
N PHE A 211 8.68 5.50 15.91
CA PHE A 211 9.14 6.72 15.24
C PHE A 211 10.08 7.51 16.16
N ASP A 212 11.38 7.32 15.94
CA ASP A 212 12.47 8.04 16.59
C ASP A 212 13.53 8.36 15.52
N PRO A 213 13.33 9.41 14.70
CA PRO A 213 14.27 9.76 13.65
C PRO A 213 15.63 10.10 14.25
N LYS A 214 16.69 9.48 13.71
CA LYS A 214 18.04 9.59 14.24
C LYS A 214 18.92 10.42 13.32
N ALA A 215 19.61 11.39 13.92
CA ALA A 215 20.74 12.04 13.29
C ALA A 215 21.90 11.03 13.21
N THR A 216 22.33 10.72 12.01
CA THR A 216 23.46 9.84 11.72
C THR A 216 24.57 10.67 11.11
N ALA A 217 25.73 10.63 11.74
CA ALA A 217 26.94 11.24 11.17
C ALA A 217 27.37 10.43 9.95
N VAL A 218 27.42 11.08 8.79
CA VAL A 218 27.85 10.49 7.52
C VAL A 218 28.98 11.35 6.95
N LYS A 219 30.04 10.68 6.52
CA LYS A 219 31.17 11.34 5.86
C LYS A 219 30.99 11.29 4.35
N LEU A 220 31.15 12.43 3.70
CA LEU A 220 31.28 12.51 2.25
C LEU A 220 32.71 12.11 1.88
N VAL A 221 32.94 10.84 1.54
CA VAL A 221 34.29 10.26 1.39
C VAL A 221 34.99 10.68 0.12
N ASP A 222 34.26 10.93 -0.95
CA ASP A 222 34.85 11.21 -2.25
C ASP A 222 33.86 11.97 -3.15
N ARG A 223 34.35 12.47 -4.28
CA ARG A 223 33.57 13.22 -5.26
C ARG A 223 34.00 12.86 -6.68
N ASP A 224 33.01 12.59 -7.53
CA ASP A 224 33.19 12.44 -8.97
C ASP A 224 32.36 13.51 -9.70
N GLY A 225 33.02 14.57 -10.17
CA GLY A 225 32.36 15.71 -10.80
C GLY A 225 31.35 16.41 -9.89
N LYS A 226 30.06 16.13 -10.08
CA LYS A 226 28.95 16.67 -9.26
C LYS A 226 28.35 15.65 -8.29
N PHE A 227 28.84 14.42 -8.31
CA PHE A 227 28.37 13.32 -7.48
C PHE A 227 29.24 13.24 -6.22
N LEU A 228 28.60 13.32 -5.06
CA LEU A 228 29.24 13.12 -3.76
C LEU A 228 28.97 11.68 -3.31
N VAL A 229 29.98 11.01 -2.78
CA VAL A 229 29.84 9.64 -2.26
C VAL A 229 29.87 9.70 -0.73
N ALA A 230 28.82 9.20 -0.11
CA ALA A 230 28.71 9.01 1.33
C ALA A 230 29.30 7.65 1.75
N ASP A 231 29.92 7.58 2.92
CA ASP A 231 30.48 6.35 3.52
C ASP A 231 29.44 5.44 4.19
N ARG A 232 28.18 5.82 4.04
CA ARG A 232 27.02 5.09 4.50
C ARG A 232 25.98 5.08 3.40
N GLY A 233 25.20 4.04 3.35
CA GLY A 233 24.14 3.89 2.37
C GLY A 233 22.85 3.41 3.00
N VAL A 234 22.31 2.33 2.46
CA VAL A 234 20.99 1.83 2.87
C VAL A 234 20.96 1.58 4.37
N GLU A 235 21.98 0.96 4.97
CA GLU A 235 22.02 0.71 6.42
C GLU A 235 21.90 1.95 7.32
N ALA A 236 22.21 3.15 6.82
CA ALA A 236 22.02 4.39 7.55
C ALA A 236 20.63 5.02 7.36
N GLY A 237 19.92 4.70 6.27
CA GLY A 237 18.64 5.33 5.94
C GLY A 237 18.56 5.92 4.53
N PHE A 238 19.62 5.86 3.72
CA PHE A 238 19.58 6.43 2.37
C PHE A 238 18.69 5.61 1.43
N VAL A 239 17.85 6.31 0.66
CA VAL A 239 16.91 5.71 -0.29
C VAL A 239 17.04 6.37 -1.65
N LYS A 240 17.24 5.59 -2.72
CA LYS A 240 17.32 6.13 -4.10
C LYS A 240 16.04 6.90 -4.46
N GLY A 241 16.21 8.04 -5.11
CA GLY A 241 15.14 8.91 -5.58
C GLY A 241 14.58 9.81 -4.48
N GLU A 242 14.97 9.59 -3.23
CA GLU A 242 14.56 10.46 -2.15
C GLU A 242 15.48 11.67 -2.03
N GLN A 243 14.93 12.73 -1.46
CA GLN A 243 15.71 13.83 -0.94
C GLN A 243 16.00 13.59 0.53
N VAL A 244 17.24 13.85 0.92
CA VAL A 244 17.68 13.76 2.30
C VAL A 244 18.29 15.07 2.71
N GLU A 245 18.07 15.41 3.97
CA GLU A 245 18.58 16.63 4.56
C GLU A 245 19.75 16.31 5.46
N ALA A 246 20.78 17.14 5.40
CA ALA A 246 21.89 17.07 6.32
C ALA A 246 22.25 18.45 6.88
N GLN A 247 22.66 18.46 8.14
CA GLN A 247 23.20 19.66 8.80
C GLN A 247 24.71 19.58 8.91
N ALA A 248 25.38 20.66 8.54
CA ALA A 248 26.79 20.86 8.80
C ALA A 248 27.02 21.29 10.27
N PRO A 249 28.25 21.16 10.81
CA PRO A 249 28.57 21.60 12.18
C PRO A 249 28.32 23.09 12.45
N ASP A 250 28.26 23.93 11.41
CA ASP A 250 27.95 25.36 11.50
C ASP A 250 26.43 25.65 11.50
N GLY A 251 25.59 24.61 11.49
CA GLY A 251 24.13 24.70 11.49
C GLY A 251 23.52 24.99 10.13
N LYS A 252 24.30 25.03 9.03
CA LYS A 252 23.74 25.17 7.68
C LYS A 252 23.13 23.85 7.20
N THR A 253 21.92 23.95 6.67
CA THR A 253 21.18 22.84 6.08
C THR A 253 21.52 22.70 4.59
N SER A 254 21.77 21.46 4.16
CA SER A 254 21.85 21.10 2.75
C SER A 254 20.85 19.98 2.45
N ILE A 255 20.24 20.04 1.27
CA ILE A 255 19.36 18.99 0.75
C ILE A 255 20.08 18.29 -0.39
N PHE A 256 20.05 16.97 -0.38
CA PHE A 256 20.67 16.12 -1.39
C PHE A 256 19.62 15.25 -2.04
N ASP A 257 19.66 15.14 -3.37
CA ASP A 257 19.01 14.05 -4.09
C ASP A 257 19.88 12.79 -3.93
N VAL A 258 19.30 11.70 -3.46
CA VAL A 258 19.95 10.40 -3.39
C VAL A 258 19.79 9.73 -4.76
N LEU A 259 20.85 9.75 -5.57
CA LEU A 259 20.83 9.17 -6.91
C LEU A 259 20.97 7.64 -6.89
N TYR A 260 21.66 7.12 -5.87
CA TYR A 260 21.82 5.69 -5.64
C TYR A 260 22.15 5.44 -4.17
N ALA A 261 21.72 4.30 -3.64
CA ALA A 261 22.11 3.84 -2.32
C ALA A 261 22.29 2.33 -2.35
N ASP A 262 23.39 1.87 -1.76
CA ASP A 262 23.67 0.46 -1.55
C ASP A 262 24.22 0.23 -0.14
N SER A 263 24.41 -1.01 0.30
CA SER A 263 25.01 -1.21 1.62
C SER A 263 26.46 -0.69 1.64
N GLY A 264 26.73 0.19 2.60
CA GLY A 264 28.03 0.82 2.84
C GLY A 264 28.23 2.14 2.11
N TYR A 265 27.34 2.58 1.21
CA TYR A 265 27.50 3.89 0.54
C TYR A 265 26.24 4.41 -0.15
N ALA A 266 26.18 5.73 -0.34
CA ALA A 266 25.20 6.40 -1.18
C ALA A 266 25.87 7.38 -2.13
N VAL A 267 25.26 7.60 -3.29
CA VAL A 267 25.66 8.62 -4.26
C VAL A 267 24.64 9.75 -4.23
N LEU A 268 25.13 10.95 -3.95
CA LEU A 268 24.33 12.13 -3.68
C LEU A 268 24.61 13.22 -4.71
N ARG A 269 23.59 14.03 -4.99
CA ARG A 269 23.71 15.30 -5.69
C ARG A 269 23.12 16.40 -4.83
N THR A 270 23.85 17.49 -4.63
CA THR A 270 23.33 18.64 -3.88
C THR A 270 22.17 19.28 -4.65
N ALA A 271 20.99 19.30 -4.06
CA ALA A 271 19.80 19.98 -4.56
C ALA A 271 19.71 21.41 -4.02
N MET A 272 20.09 21.62 -2.76
CA MET A 272 20.15 22.92 -2.10
C MET A 272 21.29 22.94 -1.07
N GLY A 273 21.90 24.10 -0.85
CA GLY A 273 23.02 24.26 0.09
C GLY A 273 24.38 23.98 -0.53
N SER A 274 25.38 23.67 0.31
CA SER A 274 26.76 23.44 -0.12
C SER A 274 27.43 22.38 0.74
N ALA A 275 28.08 21.41 0.10
CA ALA A 275 28.89 20.39 0.77
C ALA A 275 30.05 19.93 -0.14
N SER A 276 31.12 19.45 0.47
CA SER A 276 32.36 19.02 -0.18
C SER A 276 32.79 17.63 0.29
N ALA A 277 33.59 16.95 -0.52
CA ALA A 277 34.26 15.74 -0.07
C ALA A 277 35.18 16.06 1.12
N GLY A 278 35.17 15.20 2.12
CA GLY A 278 35.81 15.39 3.42
C GLY A 278 34.84 15.82 4.53
N ASP A 279 33.72 16.45 4.18
CA ASP A 279 32.74 16.92 5.17
C ASP A 279 32.10 15.74 5.91
N THR A 280 31.83 15.95 7.20
CA THR A 280 30.97 15.06 8.00
C THR A 280 29.72 15.82 8.35
N LEU A 281 28.59 15.33 7.85
CA LEU A 281 27.28 15.96 8.01
C LEU A 281 26.38 15.06 8.86
N GLN A 282 25.44 15.67 9.58
CA GLN A 282 24.42 14.95 10.32
C GLN A 282 23.19 14.79 9.44
N PHE A 283 22.95 13.57 8.95
CA PHE A 283 21.77 13.23 8.17
C PHE A 283 20.66 12.74 9.10
N THR A 284 19.45 13.26 8.94
CA THR A 284 18.30 12.80 9.71
C THR A 284 17.52 11.77 8.90
N PHE A 285 17.45 10.53 9.39
CA PHE A 285 16.72 9.44 8.76
C PHE A 285 15.52 8.99 9.62
N GLU A 286 14.39 8.72 8.97
CA GLU A 286 13.12 8.36 9.60
C GLU A 286 12.86 6.86 9.74
N GLY A 287 13.68 6.01 9.12
CA GLY A 287 13.53 4.55 9.16
C GLY A 287 14.87 3.83 9.25
N THR A 288 14.85 2.57 9.68
CA THR A 288 16.03 1.68 9.61
C THR A 288 16.26 1.29 8.15
N GLY A 289 17.34 1.79 7.54
CA GLY A 289 17.39 1.91 6.08
C GLY A 289 17.67 0.66 5.24
N ASP A 290 17.48 -0.56 5.74
CA ASP A 290 17.59 -1.76 4.89
C ASP A 290 16.49 -1.86 3.80
N ASP A 291 15.52 -0.95 3.82
CA ASP A 291 14.37 -1.02 2.92
C ASP A 291 14.64 -0.45 1.53
N SER A 292 15.64 0.39 1.28
CA SER A 292 15.74 1.12 -0.01
C SER A 292 16.15 0.30 -1.23
N ARG A 293 16.66 -0.93 -1.03
CA ARG A 293 16.87 -1.90 -2.12
C ARG A 293 15.58 -2.59 -2.55
N LYS A 294 14.53 -2.50 -1.74
CA LYS A 294 13.29 -3.24 -1.95
C LYS A 294 12.49 -2.56 -3.07
N PRO A 295 11.99 -3.32 -4.07
CA PRO A 295 11.15 -2.76 -5.12
C PRO A 295 9.90 -2.10 -4.54
N ARG A 296 9.46 -1.01 -5.18
CA ARG A 296 8.28 -0.24 -4.75
C ARG A 296 7.05 -0.67 -5.52
N LEU A 297 6.03 -1.07 -4.79
CA LEU A 297 4.75 -1.55 -5.32
C LEU A 297 3.66 -0.52 -5.03
N LEU A 298 2.97 -0.04 -6.06
CA LEU A 298 1.81 0.84 -5.91
C LEU A 298 0.49 0.04 -6.01
N PRO A 299 -0.33 -0.05 -4.95
CA PRO A 299 -1.72 -0.46 -5.05
C PRO A 299 -2.48 0.38 -6.08
N VAL A 300 -3.06 -0.28 -7.08
CA VAL A 300 -3.92 0.36 -8.08
C VAL A 300 -5.36 0.05 -7.75
N VAL A 301 -6.09 1.10 -7.36
CA VAL A 301 -7.49 1.04 -6.94
C VAL A 301 -8.28 2.13 -7.65
N GLY A 302 -9.40 1.73 -8.25
CA GLY A 302 -10.30 2.67 -8.91
C GLY A 302 -11.14 3.46 -7.91
N LYS A 303 -11.53 4.68 -8.27
CA LYS A 303 -12.34 5.58 -7.43
C LYS A 303 -13.66 4.92 -6.98
N ASP A 304 -14.27 4.14 -7.86
CA ASP A 304 -15.58 3.52 -7.65
C ASP A 304 -15.48 2.04 -7.23
N ASP A 305 -14.27 1.50 -7.05
CA ASP A 305 -14.06 0.09 -6.64
C ASP A 305 -13.81 -0.01 -5.12
N ALA A 306 -14.87 0.17 -4.33
CA ALA A 306 -14.81 0.13 -2.87
C ALA A 306 -14.22 -1.18 -2.32
N ALA A 307 -14.43 -2.31 -3.01
CA ALA A 307 -13.94 -3.60 -2.57
C ALA A 307 -12.42 -3.70 -2.73
N SER A 308 -11.87 -3.33 -3.89
CA SER A 308 -10.40 -3.32 -4.09
C SER A 308 -9.71 -2.27 -3.23
N ASN A 309 -10.35 -1.11 -2.98
CA ASN A 309 -9.87 -0.11 -2.02
C ASN A 309 -9.72 -0.71 -0.61
N ALA A 310 -10.76 -1.38 -0.11
CA ALA A 310 -10.71 -2.04 1.19
C ALA A 310 -9.63 -3.13 1.26
N VAL A 311 -9.45 -3.92 0.19
CA VAL A 311 -8.38 -4.91 0.09
C VAL A 311 -7.01 -4.25 0.15
N ALA A 312 -6.77 -3.18 -0.61
CA ALA A 312 -5.49 -2.48 -0.63
C ALA A 312 -5.11 -1.94 0.76
N ASP A 313 -6.06 -1.35 1.48
CA ASP A 313 -5.86 -0.86 2.85
C ASP A 313 -5.50 -1.97 3.83
N ILE A 314 -6.25 -3.08 3.81
CA ILE A 314 -6.03 -4.22 4.71
C ILE A 314 -4.71 -4.91 4.38
N PHE A 315 -4.42 -5.14 3.09
CA PHE A 315 -3.18 -5.71 2.61
C PHE A 315 -1.98 -4.84 3.02
N GLY A 316 -2.09 -3.52 2.85
CA GLY A 316 -1.01 -2.58 3.19
C GLY A 316 -0.55 -2.66 4.64
N ARG A 317 -1.50 -2.86 5.57
CA ARG A 317 -1.21 -3.05 7.00
C ARG A 317 -0.56 -4.39 7.30
N ALA A 318 -1.00 -5.44 6.61
CA ALA A 318 -0.57 -6.81 6.90
C ALA A 318 0.86 -7.11 6.43
N ILE A 319 1.33 -6.43 5.37
CA ILE A 319 2.69 -6.61 4.82
C ILE A 319 3.78 -6.06 5.76
N GLY A 320 3.58 -4.87 6.33
CA GLY A 320 4.52 -4.22 7.26
C GLY A 320 5.95 -4.03 6.71
N PHE A 321 6.91 -3.72 7.59
CA PHE A 321 8.32 -3.43 7.23
C PHE A 321 9.17 -4.69 6.90
N LYS A 322 8.66 -5.90 7.18
CA LYS A 322 9.43 -7.16 7.00
C LYS A 322 9.41 -7.71 5.56
N ALA A 323 8.62 -7.11 4.68
CA ALA A 323 8.48 -7.56 3.30
C ALA A 323 9.77 -7.35 2.49
N SER A 324 9.99 -8.16 1.44
CA SER A 324 11.10 -7.98 0.50
C SER A 324 10.87 -6.86 -0.53
N PHE A 325 9.81 -6.08 -0.34
CA PHE A 325 9.34 -4.98 -1.18
C PHE A 325 8.83 -3.87 -0.26
N GLN A 326 8.73 -2.64 -0.77
CA GLN A 326 8.01 -1.56 -0.11
C GLN A 326 6.69 -1.32 -0.83
N LEU A 327 5.65 -0.96 -0.07
CA LEU A 327 4.49 -0.33 -0.68
C LEU A 327 4.81 1.14 -0.89
N SER A 328 4.68 1.62 -2.13
CA SER A 328 4.87 3.03 -2.44
C SER A 328 3.76 3.81 -1.72
N PRO A 329 4.10 4.70 -0.76
CA PRO A 329 3.12 5.56 -0.12
C PRO A 329 2.71 6.61 -1.15
N VAL A 330 1.78 6.25 -2.02
CA VAL A 330 1.03 7.23 -2.78
C VAL A 330 -0.19 7.51 -1.93
N ASP A 331 -0.07 8.53 -1.10
CA ASP A 331 -1.25 9.09 -0.46
C ASP A 331 -2.07 9.78 -1.56
N VAL A 332 -3.11 9.09 -2.00
CA VAL A 332 -4.08 9.58 -3.00
C VAL A 332 -4.79 10.85 -2.55
N HIS A 333 -4.74 11.14 -1.24
CA HIS A 333 -5.26 12.35 -0.62
C HIS A 333 -4.16 13.36 -0.28
N PHE A 334 -2.91 13.16 -0.73
CA PHE A 334 -1.80 14.03 -0.34
C PHE A 334 -2.04 15.50 -0.69
N ARG A 335 -2.80 15.80 -1.74
CA ARG A 335 -3.25 17.18 -2.03
C ARG A 335 -4.04 17.80 -0.87
N GLN A 336 -4.95 17.04 -0.26
CA GLN A 336 -5.69 17.45 0.93
C GLN A 336 -4.77 17.55 2.14
N THR A 337 -3.91 16.56 2.37
CA THR A 337 -2.90 16.55 3.44
C THR A 337 -2.00 17.79 3.36
N ARG A 338 -1.51 18.13 2.17
CA ARG A 338 -0.73 19.34 1.90
C ARG A 338 -1.51 20.59 2.27
N GLN A 339 -2.77 20.71 1.85
CA GLN A 339 -3.63 21.85 2.19
C GLN A 339 -3.87 21.98 3.70
N LEU A 340 -4.01 20.87 4.44
CA LEU A 340 -4.16 20.89 5.88
C LEU A 340 -2.86 21.34 6.58
N ILE A 341 -1.72 20.81 6.15
CA ILE A 341 -0.39 21.19 6.67
C ILE A 341 -0.13 22.69 6.43
N THR A 342 -0.34 23.19 5.20
CA THR A 342 -0.05 24.58 4.86
C THR A 342 -0.95 25.57 5.60
N ARG A 343 -2.23 25.20 5.80
CA ARG A 343 -3.19 25.99 6.59
C ARG A 343 -2.84 26.01 8.07
N SER A 344 -2.40 24.89 8.62
CA SER A 344 -2.05 24.76 10.04
C SER A 344 -0.74 25.49 10.36
N ALA A 345 0.31 25.26 9.57
CA ALA A 345 1.62 25.89 9.71
C ALA A 345 1.74 27.12 8.77
N ASN A 346 0.87 28.11 9.00
CA ASN A 346 0.73 29.31 8.17
C ASN A 346 1.83 30.38 8.36
N CYS A 347 2.87 30.09 9.14
CA CYS A 347 4.01 30.99 9.38
C CYS A 347 5.20 30.73 8.44
N VAL A 348 5.03 29.83 7.48
CA VAL A 348 6.02 29.38 6.50
C VAL A 348 5.66 29.89 5.11
N ASP A 349 6.66 30.33 4.33
CA ASP A 349 6.47 30.62 2.91
C ASP A 349 6.67 29.35 2.08
N TRP A 350 5.60 28.56 1.96
CA TRP A 350 5.63 27.25 1.32
C TRP A 350 6.06 27.28 -0.16
N ASN A 351 5.96 28.42 -0.84
CA ASN A 351 6.39 28.56 -2.24
C ASN A 351 7.90 28.47 -2.43
N LYS A 352 8.69 28.69 -1.36
CA LYS A 352 10.16 28.54 -1.40
C LYS A 352 10.61 27.09 -1.34
N LEU A 353 9.74 26.19 -0.94
CA LEU A 353 10.02 24.75 -0.86
C LEU A 353 9.48 24.11 -2.13
N PRO A 354 10.34 23.70 -3.08
CA PRO A 354 9.90 23.16 -4.36
C PRO A 354 8.88 22.04 -4.16
N SER A 355 9.15 21.08 -3.27
CA SER A 355 8.27 19.94 -2.93
C SER A 355 6.84 20.31 -2.48
N MET A 356 6.64 21.52 -1.92
CA MET A 356 5.34 21.99 -1.42
C MET A 356 4.67 23.02 -2.33
N ALA A 357 5.37 23.54 -3.34
CA ALA A 357 4.84 24.50 -4.29
C ALA A 357 3.77 23.85 -5.19
N GLU A 358 2.70 24.60 -5.54
CA GLU A 358 1.62 24.11 -6.42
C GLU A 358 2.12 23.65 -7.80
N ALA A 359 3.24 24.21 -8.27
CA ALA A 359 3.84 23.90 -9.58
C ALA A 359 4.81 22.70 -9.57
N SER A 360 5.07 22.05 -8.43
CA SER A 360 6.04 20.95 -8.35
C SER A 360 5.44 19.64 -8.81
N GLY A 361 5.59 19.37 -10.11
CA GLY A 361 5.02 18.18 -10.74
C GLY A 361 5.83 16.89 -10.60
N ILE A 362 6.97 16.84 -9.92
CA ILE A 362 7.95 15.79 -10.23
C ILE A 362 8.57 15.14 -8.99
N ARG A 363 7.87 14.14 -8.47
CA ARG A 363 8.55 13.00 -7.84
C ARG A 363 9.30 12.24 -8.94
N THR A 364 10.62 12.15 -8.78
CA THR A 364 11.53 11.51 -9.77
C THR A 364 11.68 10.01 -9.55
N ASP A 365 10.89 9.44 -8.62
CA ASP A 365 11.10 8.12 -8.07
C ASP A 365 9.86 7.21 -8.27
N PRO A 366 9.42 6.96 -9.52
CA PRO A 366 8.19 6.21 -9.76
C PRO A 366 8.21 4.79 -9.17
N PRO A 367 7.03 4.23 -8.83
CA PRO A 367 6.91 2.82 -8.43
C PRO A 367 7.55 1.88 -9.46
N ASP A 368 8.21 0.83 -8.99
CA ASP A 368 8.80 -0.20 -9.86
C ASP A 368 7.72 -1.14 -10.40
N PHE A 369 6.72 -1.43 -9.57
CA PHE A 369 5.61 -2.33 -9.86
C PHE A 369 4.27 -1.75 -9.37
N PHE A 370 3.19 -2.33 -9.86
CA PHE A 370 1.81 -1.97 -9.58
C PHE A 370 1.05 -3.20 -9.10
N LEU A 371 0.15 -3.03 -8.14
CA LEU A 371 -0.62 -4.09 -7.51
C LEU A 371 -2.08 -3.99 -7.93
N ARG A 372 -2.59 -5.01 -8.63
CA ARG A 372 -4.03 -5.15 -8.89
C ARG A 372 -4.62 -6.13 -7.87
N PHE A 373 -5.72 -5.74 -7.26
CA PHE A 373 -6.55 -6.62 -6.45
C PHE A 373 -7.81 -7.03 -7.23
N THR A 374 -8.31 -8.23 -6.99
CA THR A 374 -9.60 -8.69 -7.55
C THR A 374 -10.33 -9.50 -6.49
N PRO A 375 -11.19 -8.85 -5.68
CA PRO A 375 -12.06 -9.55 -4.75
C PRO A 375 -13.28 -10.12 -5.48
N VAL A 376 -13.64 -11.36 -5.17
CA VAL A 376 -14.82 -12.05 -5.70
C VAL A 376 -15.45 -12.89 -4.58
N ALA A 377 -16.78 -12.84 -4.46
CA ALA A 377 -17.53 -13.72 -3.56
C ALA A 377 -18.37 -14.72 -4.38
N THR A 378 -18.54 -15.93 -3.86
CA THR A 378 -19.50 -16.89 -4.41
C THR A 378 -20.93 -16.45 -4.12
N PRO A 379 -21.93 -17.01 -4.83
CA PRO A 379 -23.32 -16.95 -4.37
C PRO A 379 -23.45 -17.45 -2.93
N SER A 380 -24.39 -16.85 -2.19
CA SER A 380 -24.78 -17.31 -0.86
C SER A 380 -25.69 -18.53 -0.96
N VAL A 381 -25.53 -19.48 -0.04
CA VAL A 381 -26.33 -20.71 0.05
C VAL A 381 -26.93 -20.81 1.43
N THR A 382 -28.26 -20.83 1.51
CA THR A 382 -28.97 -21.05 2.77
C THR A 382 -29.31 -22.52 2.94
N LEU A 383 -28.83 -23.10 4.04
CA LEU A 383 -29.14 -24.44 4.51
C LEU A 383 -30.08 -24.33 5.71
N SER A 384 -31.23 -25.01 5.68
CA SER A 384 -32.20 -24.96 6.78
C SER A 384 -32.16 -26.27 7.59
N GLY A 385 -32.08 -26.15 8.91
CA GLY A 385 -32.22 -27.29 9.82
C GLY A 385 -33.67 -27.78 9.91
N THR A 386 -33.88 -28.95 10.52
CA THR A 386 -35.22 -29.55 10.72
C THR A 386 -36.15 -28.54 11.42
N LEU A 387 -37.33 -28.29 10.84
CA LEU A 387 -38.33 -27.29 11.28
C LEU A 387 -37.99 -25.80 11.01
N GLY A 388 -36.92 -25.48 10.27
CA GLY A 388 -36.60 -24.09 9.85
C GLY A 388 -36.25 -23.13 11.00
N THR A 389 -36.04 -23.65 12.21
CA THR A 389 -35.71 -22.86 13.41
C THR A 389 -34.27 -22.36 13.43
N LYS A 390 -33.38 -23.04 12.70
CA LYS A 390 -32.01 -22.62 12.40
C LYS A 390 -31.81 -22.60 10.89
N THR A 391 -31.25 -21.51 10.38
CA THR A 391 -30.77 -21.40 9.01
C THR A 391 -29.30 -21.04 9.03
N GLU A 392 -28.54 -21.63 8.12
CA GLU A 392 -27.11 -21.39 7.95
C GLU A 392 -26.88 -20.85 6.54
N GLU A 393 -26.46 -19.59 6.40
CA GLU A 393 -26.08 -19.02 5.11
C GLU A 393 -24.57 -19.11 4.92
N ARG A 394 -24.11 -19.77 3.86
CA ARG A 394 -22.69 -19.95 3.55
C ARG A 394 -22.30 -19.28 2.25
N PHE A 395 -21.10 -18.74 2.20
CA PHE A 395 -20.48 -18.21 0.97
C PHE A 395 -18.96 -18.19 1.15
N HIS A 396 -18.22 -18.10 0.05
CA HIS A 396 -16.76 -18.10 0.05
C HIS A 396 -16.28 -16.84 -0.64
N THR A 397 -15.28 -16.17 -0.06
CA THR A 397 -14.63 -15.00 -0.67
C THR A 397 -13.23 -15.38 -1.14
N LEU A 398 -12.86 -14.96 -2.35
CA LEU A 398 -11.55 -15.08 -2.94
C LEU A 398 -11.01 -13.67 -3.24
N VAL A 399 -9.75 -13.43 -2.93
CA VAL A 399 -9.03 -12.21 -3.29
C VAL A 399 -7.75 -12.62 -4.01
N SER A 400 -7.53 -12.11 -5.22
CA SER A 400 -6.25 -12.26 -5.92
C SER A 400 -5.46 -10.96 -5.89
N ALA A 401 -4.13 -11.05 -5.70
CA ALA A 401 -3.18 -9.98 -5.99
C ALA A 401 -2.34 -10.32 -7.22
N GLN A 402 -2.05 -9.31 -8.04
CA GLN A 402 -1.17 -9.40 -9.21
C GLN A 402 -0.15 -8.26 -9.14
N VAL A 403 1.14 -8.59 -9.23
CA VAL A 403 2.23 -7.63 -9.36
C VAL A 403 2.49 -7.43 -10.85
N VAL A 404 2.28 -6.21 -11.31
CA VAL A 404 2.37 -5.80 -12.71
C VAL A 404 3.55 -4.86 -12.86
N ASP A 405 4.42 -5.09 -13.84
CA ASP A 405 5.49 -4.14 -14.16
C ASP A 405 4.99 -2.95 -14.99
N ARG A 406 5.89 -2.02 -15.33
CA ARG A 406 5.55 -0.81 -16.10
C ARG A 406 5.09 -1.09 -17.54
N PHE A 407 5.31 -2.30 -18.05
CA PHE A 407 4.94 -2.73 -19.40
C PHE A 407 3.72 -3.64 -19.41
N GLY A 408 3.07 -3.82 -18.26
CA GLY A 408 1.87 -4.64 -18.12
C GLY A 408 2.14 -6.12 -17.89
N LYS A 409 3.39 -6.57 -17.80
CA LYS A 409 3.71 -7.98 -17.51
C LYS A 409 3.36 -8.29 -16.06
N VAL A 410 2.64 -9.38 -15.84
CA VAL A 410 2.38 -9.87 -14.49
C VAL A 410 3.55 -10.73 -14.03
N VAL A 411 4.36 -10.20 -13.11
CA VAL A 411 5.59 -10.85 -12.63
C VAL A 411 5.35 -11.74 -11.42
N PHE A 412 4.23 -11.57 -10.72
CA PHE A 412 3.83 -12.39 -9.58
C PHE A 412 2.32 -12.35 -9.40
N SER A 413 1.73 -13.46 -8.95
CA SER A 413 0.31 -13.51 -8.56
C SER A 413 0.11 -14.45 -7.39
N GLU A 414 -0.78 -14.06 -6.47
CA GLU A 414 -1.12 -14.85 -5.29
C GLU A 414 -2.61 -14.75 -4.95
N LEU A 415 -3.11 -15.75 -4.22
CA LEU A 415 -4.50 -15.86 -3.79
C LEU A 415 -4.62 -15.89 -2.26
N GLY A 416 -5.72 -15.34 -1.75
CA GLY A 416 -6.21 -15.57 -0.40
C GLY A 416 -7.73 -15.74 -0.42
N ASP A 417 -8.25 -16.54 0.50
CA ASP A 417 -9.65 -16.95 0.50
C ASP A 417 -10.19 -17.20 1.92
N ASP A 418 -11.51 -17.10 2.09
CA ASP A 418 -12.22 -17.37 3.35
C ASP A 418 -13.59 -18.01 3.08
N ASP A 419 -13.83 -19.20 3.65
CA ASP A 419 -15.13 -19.89 3.65
C ASP A 419 -15.91 -19.46 4.90
N TYR A 420 -17.00 -18.71 4.69
CA TYR A 420 -17.74 -18.04 5.76
C TYR A 420 -19.13 -18.63 5.94
N SER A 421 -19.55 -18.76 7.19
CA SER A 421 -20.88 -19.24 7.56
C SER A 421 -21.58 -18.29 8.54
N ILE A 422 -22.85 -17.99 8.25
CA ILE A 422 -23.76 -17.21 9.08
C ILE A 422 -24.80 -18.15 9.67
N GLU A 423 -24.78 -18.37 10.98
CA GLU A 423 -25.88 -19.04 11.68
C GLU A 423 -26.96 -18.00 12.03
N ARG A 424 -28.21 -18.26 11.62
CA ARG A 424 -29.40 -17.51 12.03
C ARG A 424 -30.37 -18.41 12.77
N VAL A 425 -30.89 -17.94 13.90
CA VAL A 425 -31.89 -18.66 14.70
C VAL A 425 -33.20 -17.88 14.64
N LYS A 426 -34.27 -18.48 14.11
CA LYS A 426 -35.57 -17.79 13.91
C LYS A 426 -35.43 -16.45 13.17
N GLY A 427 -34.64 -16.41 12.09
CA GLY A 427 -34.36 -15.19 11.33
C GLY A 427 -33.41 -14.19 12.00
N SER A 428 -32.83 -14.55 13.15
CA SER A 428 -31.94 -13.70 13.95
C SER A 428 -30.47 -14.06 13.72
N GLY A 429 -29.65 -13.17 13.13
CA GLY A 429 -28.21 -13.40 12.91
C GLY A 429 -27.63 -12.49 11.82
N LEU A 430 -26.29 -12.40 11.76
CA LEU A 430 -25.53 -11.39 11.00
C LEU A 430 -26.09 -11.12 9.59
N ASP A 431 -26.15 -9.86 9.16
CA ASP A 431 -26.60 -9.54 7.79
C ASP A 431 -25.54 -9.98 6.77
N ALA A 432 -25.98 -10.40 5.59
CA ALA A 432 -25.11 -10.93 4.55
C ALA A 432 -24.06 -9.91 4.08
N THR A 433 -24.39 -8.62 4.07
CA THR A 433 -23.46 -7.54 3.67
C THR A 433 -22.26 -7.46 4.63
N GLN A 434 -22.54 -7.65 5.91
CA GLN A 434 -21.58 -7.54 7.00
C GLN A 434 -20.67 -8.76 7.06
N ALA A 435 -21.28 -9.94 6.90
CA ALA A 435 -20.57 -11.20 6.79
C ALA A 435 -19.57 -11.16 5.64
N ARG A 436 -19.97 -10.63 4.47
CA ARG A 436 -19.10 -10.48 3.31
C ARG A 436 -17.90 -9.59 3.59
N GLU A 437 -18.07 -8.56 4.40
CA GLU A 437 -16.97 -7.68 4.75
C GLU A 437 -15.97 -8.30 5.74
N ILE A 438 -16.46 -9.10 6.69
CA ILE A 438 -15.59 -9.90 7.57
C ILE A 438 -14.82 -10.94 6.73
N SER A 439 -15.51 -11.64 5.85
CA SER A 439 -14.93 -12.63 4.95
C SER A 439 -13.88 -12.02 4.01
N LEU A 440 -14.14 -10.83 3.46
CA LEU A 440 -13.18 -10.08 2.66
C LEU A 440 -11.89 -9.76 3.45
N LYS A 441 -12.03 -9.34 4.71
CA LYS A 441 -10.89 -9.07 5.59
C LYS A 441 -10.07 -10.33 5.85
N ASN A 442 -10.71 -11.45 6.16
CA ASN A 442 -10.05 -12.73 6.42
C ASN A 442 -9.31 -13.23 5.18
N ALA A 443 -9.96 -13.21 4.01
CA ALA A 443 -9.36 -13.59 2.74
C ALA A 443 -8.15 -12.70 2.40
N THR A 444 -8.24 -11.39 2.66
CA THR A 444 -7.13 -10.44 2.45
C THR A 444 -5.97 -10.68 3.42
N ALA A 445 -6.25 -11.01 4.68
CA ALA A 445 -5.21 -11.36 5.65
C ALA A 445 -4.45 -12.62 5.23
N LYS A 446 -5.18 -13.65 4.75
CA LYS A 446 -4.57 -14.87 4.18
C LYS A 446 -3.74 -14.56 2.94
N LEU A 447 -4.26 -13.72 2.03
CA LEU A 447 -3.53 -13.25 0.85
C LEU A 447 -2.20 -12.59 1.25
N ALA A 448 -2.20 -11.67 2.21
CA ALA A 448 -0.99 -10.99 2.65
C ALA A 448 0.06 -11.96 3.23
N GLN A 449 -0.37 -12.94 4.03
CA GLN A 449 0.51 -13.99 4.55
C GLN A 449 1.15 -14.82 3.43
N ASN A 450 0.34 -15.29 2.48
CA ASN A 450 0.82 -16.04 1.32
C ASN A 450 1.79 -15.19 0.47
N PHE A 451 1.45 -13.92 0.25
CA PHE A 451 2.24 -12.99 -0.54
C PHE A 451 3.64 -12.80 0.07
N LEU A 452 3.73 -12.53 1.39
CA LEU A 452 5.01 -12.41 2.11
C LEU A 452 5.85 -13.70 2.02
N ALA A 453 5.19 -14.85 2.13
CA ALA A 453 5.87 -16.15 2.08
C ALA A 453 6.49 -16.41 0.70
N ASN A 454 5.83 -15.99 -0.39
CA ASN A 454 6.13 -16.48 -1.74
C ASN A 454 6.75 -15.46 -2.69
N VAL A 455 6.56 -14.16 -2.48
CA VAL A 455 7.12 -13.14 -3.39
C VAL A 455 8.64 -13.10 -3.30
N ARG A 456 9.34 -13.13 -4.44
CA ARG A 456 10.80 -13.04 -4.52
C ARG A 456 11.19 -12.17 -5.71
N PHE A 457 11.93 -11.09 -5.43
CA PHE A 457 12.58 -10.29 -6.46
C PHE A 457 14.08 -10.61 -6.43
N THR A 458 14.58 -11.30 -7.44
CA THR A 458 16.01 -11.64 -7.57
C THR A 458 16.59 -11.01 -8.83
N PRO A 459 17.11 -9.78 -8.75
CA PRO A 459 17.73 -9.11 -9.88
C PRO A 459 18.95 -9.85 -10.40
N ARG A 460 19.26 -9.71 -11.70
CA ARG A 460 20.47 -10.26 -12.31
C ARG A 460 21.28 -9.15 -12.96
N ASP A 461 22.57 -9.12 -12.66
CA ASP A 461 23.51 -8.17 -13.24
C ASP A 461 24.17 -8.77 -14.49
N LEU A 462 24.05 -8.06 -15.60
CA LEU A 462 24.69 -8.37 -16.88
C LEU A 462 25.62 -7.22 -17.26
N ARG A 463 26.72 -7.51 -17.94
CA ARG A 463 27.65 -6.46 -18.37
C ARG A 463 27.27 -5.95 -19.76
N ILE A 464 27.27 -4.63 -19.94
CA ILE A 464 26.99 -3.99 -21.22
C ILE A 464 28.18 -4.19 -22.16
N ALA A 465 27.96 -4.93 -23.24
CA ALA A 465 28.96 -5.28 -24.23
C ALA A 465 29.23 -4.13 -25.21
N LYS A 466 28.18 -3.44 -25.66
CA LYS A 466 28.23 -2.24 -26.51
C LYS A 466 26.96 -1.39 -26.35
N VAL A 467 27.02 -0.13 -26.76
CA VAL A 467 25.90 0.80 -26.84
C VAL A 467 25.92 1.45 -28.22
N ASP A 468 24.81 1.39 -28.95
CA ASP A 468 24.63 2.02 -30.27
C ASP A 468 23.21 2.55 -30.42
N ALA A 469 22.97 3.61 -31.21
CA ALA A 469 21.65 4.06 -31.69
C ALA A 469 20.45 3.94 -30.70
N GLY A 470 20.62 4.27 -29.41
CA GLY A 470 19.57 4.17 -28.39
C GLY A 470 19.30 2.75 -27.86
N ARG A 471 20.24 1.83 -28.04
CA ARG A 471 20.23 0.44 -27.56
C ARG A 471 21.46 0.11 -26.71
N ILE A 472 21.22 -0.72 -25.71
CA ILE A 472 22.21 -1.34 -24.84
C ILE A 472 22.25 -2.82 -25.19
N TRP A 473 23.44 -3.34 -25.46
CA TRP A 473 23.64 -4.74 -25.82
C TRP A 473 24.28 -5.51 -24.69
N VAL A 474 23.70 -6.65 -24.34
CA VAL A 474 24.19 -7.53 -23.28
C VAL A 474 24.25 -8.98 -23.73
N GLU A 475 25.18 -9.73 -23.16
CA GLU A 475 25.29 -11.18 -23.32
C GLU A 475 24.54 -11.91 -22.19
N GLY A 476 24.13 -13.15 -22.43
CA GLY A 476 23.66 -14.06 -21.39
C GLY A 476 22.24 -13.81 -20.86
N MET A 477 21.47 -12.90 -21.48
CA MET A 477 20.05 -12.66 -21.14
C MET A 477 19.13 -13.83 -21.52
N GLY A 478 19.55 -14.69 -22.45
CA GLY A 478 18.70 -15.73 -23.05
C GLY A 478 17.92 -15.12 -24.21
N GLY A 479 18.20 -15.56 -25.43
CA GLY A 479 17.75 -14.89 -26.67
C GLY A 479 16.29 -15.14 -27.03
N THR A 480 15.34 -14.48 -26.35
CA THR A 480 13.96 -14.41 -26.85
C THR A 480 13.63 -12.96 -27.22
N PRO A 481 13.68 -12.58 -28.51
CA PRO A 481 13.25 -11.28 -29.00
C PRO A 481 11.80 -10.97 -28.57
N GLY A 482 11.49 -9.71 -28.25
CA GLY A 482 10.13 -9.24 -27.99
C GLY A 482 9.68 -9.13 -26.53
N GLN A 483 10.37 -9.73 -25.55
CA GLN A 483 10.06 -9.49 -24.13
C GLN A 483 10.86 -8.29 -23.60
N ARG A 484 10.18 -7.21 -23.20
CA ARG A 484 10.82 -6.02 -22.62
C ARG A 484 11.03 -6.25 -21.11
N PRO A 485 12.25 -6.50 -20.63
CA PRO A 485 12.48 -6.59 -19.20
C PRO A 485 12.45 -5.19 -18.58
N SER A 486 12.04 -5.14 -17.32
CA SER A 486 12.33 -4.04 -16.42
C SER A 486 13.80 -4.11 -16.00
N PHE A 487 14.55 -3.04 -16.20
CA PHE A 487 15.98 -2.99 -15.90
C PHE A 487 16.42 -1.62 -15.39
N ASN A 488 17.53 -1.61 -14.66
CA ASN A 488 18.30 -0.42 -14.32
C ASN A 488 19.69 -0.50 -14.97
N VAL A 489 20.34 0.63 -15.18
CA VAL A 489 21.74 0.68 -15.66
C VAL A 489 22.60 1.34 -14.61
N LEU A 490 23.63 0.63 -14.16
CA LEU A 490 24.58 1.10 -13.15
C LEU A 490 25.93 1.40 -13.79
N HIS A 491 26.42 2.61 -13.53
CA HIS A 491 27.70 3.12 -13.97
C HIS A 491 28.72 3.11 -12.83
N GLN A 492 29.97 2.77 -13.13
CA GLN A 492 31.05 2.80 -12.15
C GLN A 492 31.67 4.21 -12.09
N LEU A 493 31.55 4.88 -10.95
CA LEU A 493 32.20 6.16 -10.70
C LEU A 493 33.71 5.98 -10.44
N ALA A 494 34.49 7.02 -10.71
CA ALA A 494 35.89 7.07 -10.30
C ALA A 494 36.03 7.16 -8.77
N ALA A 495 35.04 7.78 -8.11
CA ALA A 495 34.96 7.88 -6.67
C ALA A 495 34.91 6.51 -6.00
N LYS A 496 35.69 6.35 -4.91
CA LYS A 496 35.83 5.07 -4.22
C LYS A 496 35.23 5.09 -2.83
N VAL A 497 34.63 3.97 -2.46
CA VAL A 497 34.17 3.68 -1.10
C VAL A 497 34.71 2.31 -0.68
N HIS A 498 35.33 2.26 0.50
CA HIS A 498 36.02 1.06 0.99
C HIS A 498 36.96 0.40 -0.04
N GLY A 499 37.63 1.21 -0.87
CA GLY A 499 38.57 0.73 -1.90
C GLY A 499 37.93 0.20 -3.20
N LYS A 500 36.59 0.19 -3.31
CA LYS A 500 35.87 -0.20 -4.53
C LYS A 500 35.20 1.01 -5.20
N PRO A 501 35.04 1.03 -6.53
CA PRO A 501 34.26 2.06 -7.23
C PRO A 501 32.82 2.09 -6.71
N ALA A 502 32.30 3.29 -6.43
CA ALA A 502 30.88 3.47 -6.18
C ALA A 502 30.09 3.28 -7.49
N LEU A 503 28.94 2.60 -7.43
CA LEU A 503 28.00 2.52 -8.54
C LEU A 503 27.00 3.69 -8.46
N LEU A 504 26.64 4.23 -9.62
CA LEU A 504 25.59 5.21 -9.82
C LEU A 504 24.54 4.59 -10.74
N ASP A 505 23.27 4.63 -10.36
CA ASP A 505 22.18 4.32 -11.27
C ASP A 505 21.96 5.49 -12.24
N LEU A 506 21.98 5.21 -13.54
CA LEU A 506 21.85 6.19 -14.60
C LEU A 506 20.40 6.65 -14.85
N ASP A 507 19.44 6.09 -14.11
CA ASP A 507 18.01 6.39 -14.24
C ASP A 507 17.58 6.33 -15.71
N VAL A 508 17.79 5.18 -16.35
CA VAL A 508 17.35 4.99 -17.73
C VAL A 508 15.99 4.31 -17.72
N ALA A 509 15.08 4.82 -18.55
CA ALA A 509 13.85 4.12 -18.87
C ALA A 509 14.09 3.16 -20.03
N SER A 510 13.30 2.09 -20.12
CA SER A 510 13.28 1.28 -21.35
C SER A 510 12.75 2.12 -22.51
N GLY A 511 13.33 1.91 -23.69
CA GLY A 511 12.95 2.61 -24.91
C GLY A 511 11.69 2.04 -25.55
N SER A 512 11.24 2.68 -26.62
CA SER A 512 10.03 2.28 -27.36
C SER A 512 10.25 1.14 -28.35
N LEU A 513 11.50 0.79 -28.67
CA LEU A 513 11.82 -0.22 -29.66
C LEU A 513 11.89 -1.62 -29.04
N ASP A 514 11.42 -2.61 -29.79
CA ASP A 514 11.44 -4.00 -29.32
C ASP A 514 12.87 -4.53 -29.16
N PRO A 515 13.10 -5.44 -28.19
CA PRO A 515 14.37 -6.15 -28.05
C PRO A 515 14.74 -6.89 -29.33
N VAL A 516 16.01 -6.77 -29.74
CA VAL A 516 16.55 -7.46 -30.92
C VAL A 516 17.67 -8.41 -30.52
N GLY A 517 17.89 -9.47 -31.30
CA GLY A 517 19.00 -10.41 -31.10
C GLY A 517 20.08 -10.25 -32.17
N GLU A 518 21.34 -10.32 -31.77
CA GLU A 518 22.52 -10.39 -32.65
C GLU A 518 23.47 -11.48 -32.12
N GLY A 519 23.32 -12.71 -32.61
CA GLY A 519 24.07 -13.87 -32.08
C GLY A 519 23.73 -14.13 -30.61
N ALA A 520 24.73 -14.03 -29.72
CA ALA A 520 24.56 -14.17 -28.27
C ALA A 520 24.14 -12.86 -27.57
N LEU A 521 24.11 -11.74 -28.30
CA LEU A 521 23.75 -10.44 -27.77
C LEU A 521 22.25 -10.19 -27.87
N VAL A 522 21.70 -9.55 -26.84
CA VAL A 522 20.35 -8.98 -26.84
C VAL A 522 20.47 -7.47 -26.73
N GLY A 523 19.90 -6.75 -27.69
CA GLY A 523 19.85 -5.30 -27.76
C GLY A 523 18.54 -4.76 -27.21
N LEU A 524 18.59 -4.12 -26.04
CA LEU A 524 17.46 -3.46 -25.39
C LEU A 524 17.46 -1.98 -25.72
N SER A 525 16.32 -1.43 -26.14
CA SER A 525 16.22 0.02 -26.29
C SER A 525 16.12 0.71 -24.93
N TYR A 526 16.65 1.92 -24.85
CA TYR A 526 16.60 2.74 -23.63
C TYR A 526 16.35 4.21 -23.98
N SER A 527 15.85 4.96 -23.00
CA SER A 527 15.74 6.42 -23.02
C SER A 527 16.43 6.97 -21.78
N ALA A 528 17.32 7.95 -21.98
CA ALA A 528 17.90 8.70 -20.87
C ALA A 528 16.84 9.69 -20.36
N THR A 529 16.31 9.48 -19.17
CA THR A 529 15.27 10.35 -18.58
C THR A 529 15.88 11.59 -17.91
N ASN A 530 17.14 11.48 -17.45
CA ASN A 530 17.81 12.53 -16.71
C ASN A 530 19.06 13.03 -17.46
N PRO A 531 19.02 14.20 -18.11
CA PRO A 531 20.17 14.74 -18.83
C PRO A 531 21.33 15.12 -17.88
N ALA A 532 21.09 15.16 -16.57
CA ALA A 532 22.12 15.37 -15.59
C ALA A 532 22.94 14.09 -15.28
N LEU A 533 22.53 12.90 -15.70
CA LEU A 533 23.28 11.67 -15.48
C LEU A 533 24.11 11.30 -16.72
N PRO A 534 25.24 10.58 -16.55
CA PRO A 534 25.98 10.03 -17.68
C PRO A 534 25.09 9.17 -18.57
N LYS A 535 25.42 9.10 -19.86
CA LYS A 535 24.77 8.15 -20.76
C LYS A 535 25.36 6.75 -20.56
N PRO A 536 24.56 5.68 -20.75
CA PRO A 536 25.06 4.31 -20.74
C PRO A 536 26.23 4.13 -21.71
N GLN A 537 27.21 3.35 -21.29
CA GLN A 537 28.40 3.02 -22.08
C GLN A 537 28.83 1.56 -21.91
N ARG A 538 29.80 1.14 -22.71
CA ARG A 538 30.39 -0.20 -22.60
C ARG A 538 31.02 -0.39 -21.21
N GLY A 539 30.76 -1.54 -20.60
CA GLY A 539 31.30 -1.91 -19.29
C GLY A 539 30.42 -1.55 -18.10
N ASP A 540 29.40 -0.70 -18.31
CA ASP A 540 28.32 -0.48 -17.33
C ASP A 540 27.55 -1.79 -17.08
N ILE A 541 26.77 -1.81 -16.00
CA ILE A 541 26.02 -2.99 -15.54
C ILE A 541 24.53 -2.79 -15.86
N LEU A 542 23.94 -3.72 -16.59
CA LEU A 542 22.49 -3.83 -16.75
C LEU A 542 21.93 -4.75 -15.64
N ARG A 543 21.20 -4.18 -14.69
CA ARG A 543 20.51 -4.93 -13.63
C ARG A 543 19.07 -5.20 -14.06
N VAL A 544 18.79 -6.44 -14.45
CA VAL A 544 17.46 -6.89 -14.85
C VAL A 544 16.65 -7.25 -13.59
N LEU A 545 15.50 -6.60 -13.41
CA LEU A 545 14.66 -6.72 -12.21
C LEU A 545 13.68 -7.90 -12.28
N ASP A 546 13.19 -8.21 -13.48
CA ASP A 546 12.32 -9.34 -13.76
C ASP A 546 12.98 -10.28 -14.77
N GLN A 547 13.09 -11.56 -14.45
CA GLN A 547 13.67 -12.50 -15.41
C GLN A 547 12.67 -12.70 -16.58
N PRO A 548 13.06 -12.42 -17.83
CA PRO A 548 12.30 -12.92 -18.97
C PRO A 548 12.37 -14.44 -18.93
N LEU A 549 11.21 -15.11 -18.96
CA LEU A 549 11.16 -16.57 -19.02
C LEU A 549 11.64 -17.00 -20.41
N PRO A 550 12.82 -17.63 -20.54
CA PRO A 550 13.37 -17.94 -21.86
C PRO A 550 12.41 -18.85 -22.63
N GLY A 551 12.00 -18.42 -23.82
CA GLY A 551 11.08 -19.18 -24.68
C GLY A 551 9.60 -19.13 -24.27
N ALA A 552 9.19 -18.28 -23.33
CA ALA A 552 7.77 -18.10 -22.99
C ALA A 552 7.07 -17.18 -24.01
N ALA A 553 5.89 -17.60 -24.48
CA ALA A 553 5.06 -16.81 -25.40
C ALA A 553 4.34 -15.69 -24.65
N PRO A 554 4.42 -14.42 -25.11
CA PRO A 554 3.67 -13.33 -24.51
C PRO A 554 2.18 -13.53 -24.78
N VAL A 555 1.37 -13.40 -23.74
CA VAL A 555 -0.10 -13.46 -23.84
C VAL A 555 -0.73 -12.38 -22.98
N ILE A 556 -1.87 -11.85 -23.40
CA ILE A 556 -2.62 -10.80 -22.68
C ILE A 556 -4.00 -11.29 -22.26
N ASP A 557 -4.61 -10.72 -21.21
CA ASP A 557 -6.03 -10.94 -20.93
C ASP A 557 -6.90 -10.54 -22.14
N CYS A 558 -7.80 -11.41 -22.61
CA CYS A 558 -8.75 -11.04 -23.65
C CYS A 558 -9.73 -9.96 -23.14
N ALA A 559 -10.15 -9.05 -24.02
CA ALA A 559 -11.16 -8.03 -23.70
C ALA A 559 -12.58 -8.61 -23.57
N GLU A 560 -12.79 -9.84 -24.05
CA GLU A 560 -14.10 -10.48 -23.96
C GLU A 560 -14.42 -10.95 -22.53
N PRO A 561 -15.71 -11.05 -22.18
CA PRO A 561 -16.13 -11.64 -20.91
C PRO A 561 -15.60 -13.07 -20.72
N VAL A 562 -15.63 -13.52 -19.47
CA VAL A 562 -15.27 -14.89 -19.07
C VAL A 562 -16.03 -15.91 -19.94
N TYR A 563 -15.31 -16.90 -20.46
CA TYR A 563 -15.93 -17.98 -21.22
C TYR A 563 -16.76 -18.88 -20.31
N VAL A 564 -18.04 -19.09 -20.68
CA VAL A 564 -18.93 -20.04 -19.99
C VAL A 564 -19.15 -21.24 -20.90
N GLY A 565 -18.82 -22.43 -20.39
CA GLY A 565 -19.04 -23.71 -21.05
C GLY A 565 -20.50 -23.96 -21.40
N GLN A 566 -20.73 -24.66 -22.52
CA GLN A 566 -22.08 -25.13 -22.84
C GLN A 566 -22.64 -26.00 -21.70
N ASN A 567 -23.92 -25.80 -21.39
CA ASN A 567 -24.63 -26.51 -20.33
C ASN A 567 -24.05 -26.28 -18.93
N SER A 568 -23.37 -25.15 -18.70
CA SER A 568 -22.99 -24.76 -17.33
C SER A 568 -24.25 -24.50 -16.50
N VAL A 569 -24.37 -25.14 -15.34
CA VAL A 569 -25.56 -25.09 -14.48
C VAL A 569 -25.47 -24.03 -13.37
N ALA A 570 -24.32 -23.38 -13.22
CA ALA A 570 -24.07 -22.36 -12.22
C ALA A 570 -23.06 -21.33 -12.73
N GLU A 571 -23.08 -20.14 -12.13
CA GLU A 571 -22.08 -19.09 -12.36
C GLU A 571 -20.87 -19.25 -11.43
N ALA A 572 -19.67 -18.99 -11.96
CA ALA A 572 -18.41 -19.05 -11.23
C ALA A 572 -17.54 -17.82 -11.50
N ALA A 573 -17.93 -16.67 -10.96
CA ALA A 573 -17.16 -15.43 -11.10
C ALA A 573 -15.69 -15.56 -10.63
N TYR A 574 -15.42 -16.47 -9.69
CA TYR A 574 -14.08 -16.76 -9.18
C TYR A 574 -13.21 -17.57 -10.15
N ALA A 575 -13.76 -18.16 -11.21
CA ALA A 575 -12.96 -18.94 -12.14
C ALA A 575 -11.92 -18.09 -12.88
N ALA A 576 -12.25 -16.84 -13.20
CA ALA A 576 -11.32 -15.93 -13.86
C ALA A 576 -10.04 -15.65 -13.06
N PRO A 577 -10.11 -15.22 -11.78
CA PRO A 577 -8.90 -15.05 -10.98
C PRO A 577 -8.13 -16.37 -10.76
N LEU A 578 -8.81 -17.51 -10.66
CA LEU A 578 -8.16 -18.83 -10.56
C LEU A 578 -7.38 -19.20 -11.83
N VAL A 579 -7.97 -19.02 -13.01
CA VAL A 579 -7.29 -19.32 -14.28
C VAL A 579 -6.12 -18.36 -14.51
N ARG A 580 -6.29 -17.07 -14.20
CA ARG A 580 -5.23 -16.07 -14.29
C ARG A 580 -4.06 -16.39 -13.35
N HIS A 581 -4.33 -16.79 -12.11
CA HIS A 581 -3.28 -17.17 -11.17
C HIS A 581 -2.42 -18.32 -11.70
N ALA A 582 -3.04 -19.36 -12.28
CA ALA A 582 -2.31 -20.45 -12.92
C ALA A 582 -1.53 -19.98 -14.17
N LEU A 583 -2.15 -19.14 -15.02
CA LEU A 583 -1.51 -18.59 -16.22
C LEU A 583 -0.24 -17.80 -15.88
N TYR A 584 -0.30 -16.90 -14.91
CA TYR A 584 0.82 -16.05 -14.50
C TYR A 584 1.96 -16.79 -13.81
N ARG A 585 1.76 -18.07 -13.47
CA ARG A 585 2.79 -18.96 -12.93
C ARG A 585 3.36 -19.93 -13.96
N SER A 586 2.81 -19.93 -15.18
CA SER A 586 3.28 -20.79 -16.27
C SER A 586 4.71 -20.43 -16.67
N ARG A 587 5.51 -21.46 -16.97
CA ARG A 587 6.86 -21.31 -17.54
C ARG A 587 6.85 -21.13 -19.06
N LYS A 588 5.71 -21.41 -19.70
CA LYS A 588 5.52 -21.34 -21.16
C LYS A 588 4.83 -20.07 -21.62
N HIS A 589 4.15 -19.37 -20.72
CA HIS A 589 3.36 -18.18 -21.05
C HIS A 589 3.77 -17.01 -20.16
N ALA A 590 4.16 -15.90 -20.79
CA ALA A 590 4.41 -14.63 -20.11
C ALA A 590 3.12 -13.81 -20.15
N GLY A 591 2.33 -13.88 -19.08
CA GLY A 591 1.04 -13.20 -19.01
C GLY A 591 1.15 -11.70 -18.76
N HIS A 592 0.32 -10.93 -19.44
CA HIS A 592 0.23 -9.48 -19.36
C HIS A 592 -1.20 -9.05 -19.07
N LEU A 593 -1.33 -7.99 -18.29
CA LEU A 593 -2.61 -7.38 -17.95
C LEU A 593 -3.10 -6.52 -19.12
N GLY A 594 -4.27 -6.84 -19.67
CA GLY A 594 -4.87 -6.10 -20.79
C GLY A 594 -5.97 -5.11 -20.43
N ASP A 595 -6.32 -5.01 -19.15
CA ASP A 595 -7.47 -4.25 -18.66
C ASP A 595 -7.24 -2.73 -18.75
N PRO A 596 -7.88 -1.99 -19.67
CA PRO A 596 -7.66 -0.55 -19.84
C PRO A 596 -8.03 0.27 -18.59
N ALA A 597 -8.98 -0.20 -17.78
CA ALA A 597 -9.41 0.49 -16.56
C ALA A 597 -8.26 0.56 -15.55
N PHE A 598 -7.51 -0.54 -15.39
CA PHE A 598 -6.32 -0.58 -14.52
C PHE A 598 -5.30 0.49 -14.90
N TYR A 599 -5.01 0.67 -16.19
CA TYR A 599 -4.07 1.69 -16.65
C TYR A 599 -4.60 3.11 -16.43
N GLY A 600 -5.91 3.31 -16.59
CA GLY A 600 -6.58 4.57 -16.26
C GLY A 600 -6.41 4.91 -14.78
N ASP A 601 -6.77 3.99 -13.89
CA ASP A 601 -6.67 4.15 -12.44
C ASP A 601 -5.22 4.37 -11.99
N ALA A 602 -4.27 3.57 -12.50
CA ALA A 602 -2.86 3.72 -12.18
C ALA A 602 -2.33 5.11 -12.56
N ASN A 603 -2.71 5.63 -13.73
CA ASN A 603 -2.29 6.97 -14.17
C ASN A 603 -2.92 8.08 -13.32
N VAL A 604 -4.17 7.93 -12.86
CA VAL A 604 -4.79 8.87 -11.92
C VAL A 604 -4.06 8.88 -10.58
N LEU A 605 -3.66 7.71 -10.07
CA LEU A 605 -2.91 7.58 -8.82
C LEU A 605 -1.49 8.16 -8.96
N LEU A 606 -0.81 7.90 -10.08
CA LEU A 606 0.50 8.47 -10.38
C LEU A 606 0.43 10.01 -10.47
N GLU A 607 -0.58 10.55 -11.14
CA GLU A 607 -0.81 12.00 -11.21
C GLU A 607 -1.13 12.60 -9.84
N ALA A 608 -1.98 11.93 -9.05
CA ALA A 608 -2.29 12.36 -7.68
C ALA A 608 -1.06 12.32 -6.76
N GLY A 609 -0.15 11.36 -6.99
CA GLY A 609 1.15 11.24 -6.32
C GLY A 609 2.25 12.16 -6.87
N MET A 610 1.95 13.01 -7.86
CA MET A 610 2.90 13.92 -8.52
C MET A 610 4.04 13.21 -9.26
N PHE A 611 3.76 12.10 -9.95
CA PHE A 611 4.71 11.41 -10.82
C PHE A 611 4.45 11.74 -12.30
N ASP A 612 5.52 11.94 -13.08
CA ASP A 612 5.44 12.13 -14.54
C ASP A 612 5.29 10.83 -15.35
N THR A 613 5.42 9.68 -14.68
CA THR A 613 5.32 8.38 -15.34
C THR A 613 3.89 8.09 -15.78
N ARG A 614 3.73 7.57 -17.00
CA ARG A 614 2.46 7.06 -17.49
C ARG A 614 2.57 5.62 -17.95
N LEU A 615 1.56 4.82 -17.61
CA LEU A 615 1.42 3.44 -18.06
C LEU A 615 0.51 3.35 -19.27
N GLN A 616 0.76 2.37 -20.13
CA GLN A 616 -0.06 2.05 -21.30
C GLN A 616 -0.30 0.54 -21.39
N PRO A 617 -1.48 0.10 -21.85
CA PRO A 617 -1.73 -1.31 -22.13
C PRO A 617 -0.76 -1.87 -23.18
N PRO A 618 -0.21 -3.08 -22.98
CA PRO A 618 0.67 -3.70 -23.96
C PRO A 618 -0.09 -4.14 -25.21
N ALA A 619 0.55 -4.00 -26.37
CA ALA A 619 0.01 -4.47 -27.65
C ALA A 619 0.49 -5.90 -27.93
N ILE A 620 -0.30 -6.90 -27.51
CA ILE A 620 0.01 -8.33 -27.70
C ILE A 620 -1.12 -8.98 -28.51
N ALA A 621 -0.77 -9.65 -29.61
CA ALA A 621 -1.75 -10.22 -30.54
C ALA A 621 -2.48 -11.46 -29.98
N GLN A 622 -1.79 -12.28 -29.18
CA GLN A 622 -2.37 -13.47 -28.58
C GLN A 622 -2.96 -13.14 -27.21
N CYS A 623 -4.25 -13.45 -27.00
CA CYS A 623 -4.90 -13.25 -25.71
C CYS A 623 -5.37 -14.56 -25.08
N VAL A 624 -5.57 -14.57 -23.77
CA VAL A 624 -6.14 -15.68 -23.00
C VAL A 624 -7.48 -15.24 -22.42
N GLN A 625 -8.54 -15.93 -22.80
CA GLN A 625 -9.88 -15.79 -22.25
C GLN A 625 -10.02 -16.83 -21.13
N PRO A 626 -10.07 -16.42 -19.86
CA PRO A 626 -10.37 -17.35 -18.77
C PRO A 626 -11.82 -17.79 -18.85
N GLY A 627 -12.11 -18.98 -18.35
CA GLY A 627 -13.45 -19.55 -18.41
C GLY A 627 -13.67 -20.69 -17.45
N TYR A 628 -14.91 -21.16 -17.44
CA TYR A 628 -15.31 -22.31 -16.64
C TYR A 628 -16.46 -23.08 -17.28
N VAL A 629 -16.68 -24.28 -16.75
CA VAL A 629 -17.87 -25.09 -17.01
C VAL A 629 -18.24 -25.81 -15.71
N ILE A 630 -19.47 -25.67 -15.23
CA ILE A 630 -19.98 -26.48 -14.11
C ILE A 630 -21.10 -27.34 -14.68
N ARG A 631 -20.88 -28.64 -14.83
CA ARG A 631 -21.86 -29.55 -15.42
C ARG A 631 -22.41 -30.51 -14.38
N GLU A 632 -23.72 -30.59 -14.29
CA GLU A 632 -24.40 -31.65 -13.55
C GLU A 632 -24.45 -32.91 -14.44
N GLU A 633 -23.85 -33.99 -13.97
CA GLU A 633 -23.81 -35.28 -14.68
C GLU A 633 -24.95 -36.20 -14.26
N ALA A 634 -25.29 -36.17 -12.97
CA ALA A 634 -26.41 -36.89 -12.40
C ALA A 634 -26.92 -36.14 -11.18
N ALA A 635 -28.23 -36.12 -10.95
CA ALA A 635 -28.81 -35.66 -9.71
C ALA A 635 -30.07 -36.46 -9.36
N SER A 636 -30.27 -36.70 -8.07
CA SER A 636 -31.46 -37.33 -7.49
C SER A 636 -31.85 -36.58 -6.23
N CYS A 637 -33.13 -36.24 -6.08
CA CYS A 637 -33.62 -35.54 -4.90
C CYS A 637 -34.71 -36.35 -4.21
N GLU A 638 -34.60 -36.47 -2.88
CA GLU A 638 -35.63 -37.03 -2.01
C GLU A 638 -36.18 -35.88 -1.15
N GLY A 639 -37.32 -35.32 -1.56
CA GLY A 639 -37.83 -34.07 -0.99
C GLY A 639 -36.88 -32.90 -1.26
N GLU A 640 -36.56 -32.12 -0.22
CA GLU A 640 -35.62 -30.99 -0.31
C GLU A 640 -34.14 -31.41 -0.33
N ALA A 641 -33.80 -32.68 -0.09
CA ALA A 641 -32.41 -33.14 -0.04
C ALA A 641 -32.00 -33.81 -1.35
N CYS A 642 -31.03 -33.22 -2.04
CA CYS A 642 -30.47 -33.73 -3.28
C CYS A 642 -29.08 -34.34 -3.09
N LYS A 643 -28.80 -35.35 -3.91
CA LYS A 643 -27.46 -35.84 -4.25
C LYS A 643 -27.19 -35.48 -5.70
N ALA A 644 -25.97 -35.06 -6.01
CA ALA A 644 -25.57 -34.75 -7.38
C ALA A 644 -24.10 -35.05 -7.61
N THR A 645 -23.80 -35.52 -8.82
CA THR A 645 -22.45 -35.58 -9.36
C THR A 645 -22.26 -34.39 -10.29
N VAL A 646 -21.25 -33.58 -10.00
CA VAL A 646 -20.96 -32.34 -10.74
C VAL A 646 -19.51 -32.35 -11.17
N THR A 647 -19.25 -31.86 -12.38
CA THR A 647 -17.90 -31.66 -12.89
C THR A 647 -17.65 -30.17 -13.08
N LEU A 648 -16.67 -29.63 -12.35
CA LEU A 648 -16.10 -28.31 -12.60
C LEU A 648 -14.95 -28.45 -13.59
N GLY A 649 -14.94 -27.61 -14.62
CA GLY A 649 -13.81 -27.38 -15.49
C GLY A 649 -13.34 -25.94 -15.42
N LEU A 650 -12.06 -25.71 -15.12
CA LEU A 650 -11.39 -24.43 -15.31
C LEU A 650 -10.78 -24.40 -16.71
N VAL A 651 -11.03 -23.34 -17.46
CA VAL A 651 -10.71 -23.26 -18.90
C VAL A 651 -9.86 -22.03 -19.19
N ALA A 652 -8.78 -22.21 -19.94
CA ALA A 652 -8.02 -21.12 -20.56
C ALA A 652 -8.09 -21.27 -22.08
N ARG A 653 -8.73 -20.31 -22.76
CA ARG A 653 -8.81 -20.26 -24.23
C ARG A 653 -7.81 -19.25 -24.76
N PHE A 654 -6.79 -19.72 -25.47
CA PHE A 654 -5.87 -18.88 -26.20
C PHE A 654 -6.51 -18.48 -27.52
N LYS A 655 -6.45 -17.19 -27.84
CA LYS A 655 -7.05 -16.62 -29.04
C LYS A 655 -6.04 -15.77 -29.80
N SER A 656 -6.20 -15.73 -31.13
CA SER A 656 -5.52 -14.79 -32.02
C SER A 656 -6.59 -14.07 -32.82
N GLY A 657 -6.88 -12.82 -32.46
CA GLY A 657 -8.12 -12.17 -32.91
C GLY A 657 -9.36 -12.91 -32.40
N ALA A 658 -10.28 -13.24 -33.29
CA ALA A 658 -11.52 -13.95 -32.95
C ALA A 658 -11.32 -15.47 -32.76
N ASP A 659 -10.27 -16.04 -33.33
CA ASP A 659 -10.10 -17.49 -33.43
C ASP A 659 -9.47 -18.09 -32.17
N VAL A 660 -10.05 -19.19 -31.67
CA VAL A 660 -9.48 -19.97 -30.57
C VAL A 660 -8.39 -20.89 -31.12
N THR A 661 -7.15 -20.67 -30.70
CA THR A 661 -5.96 -21.39 -31.19
C THR A 661 -5.56 -22.55 -30.29
N LYS A 662 -5.78 -22.44 -28.97
CA LYS A 662 -5.54 -23.50 -27.98
C LYS A 662 -6.59 -23.40 -26.87
N THR A 663 -7.07 -24.55 -26.37
CA THR A 663 -7.89 -24.60 -25.15
C THR A 663 -7.20 -25.52 -24.16
N VAL A 664 -6.99 -25.02 -22.94
CA VAL A 664 -6.46 -25.79 -21.83
C VAL A 664 -7.55 -25.93 -20.77
N THR A 665 -7.80 -27.16 -20.32
CA THR A 665 -8.86 -27.44 -19.35
C THR A 665 -8.34 -28.33 -18.22
N SER A 666 -8.51 -27.86 -16.98
CA SER A 666 -8.45 -28.71 -15.79
C SER A 666 -9.86 -29.05 -15.36
N GLY A 667 -10.12 -30.30 -14.97
CA GLY A 667 -11.46 -30.76 -14.60
C GLY A 667 -11.43 -31.58 -13.32
N LEU A 668 -12.41 -31.38 -12.44
CA LEU A 668 -12.63 -32.19 -11.24
C LEU A 668 -14.09 -32.60 -11.16
N ARG A 669 -14.32 -33.90 -10.95
CA ARG A 669 -15.64 -34.49 -10.72
C ARG A 669 -15.84 -34.68 -9.22
N THR A 670 -16.95 -34.18 -8.71
CA THR A 670 -17.27 -34.12 -7.28
C THR A 670 -18.68 -34.67 -7.03
N GLU A 671 -18.83 -35.41 -5.94
CA GLU A 671 -20.14 -35.88 -5.47
C GLU A 671 -20.60 -35.02 -4.29
N PHE A 672 -21.79 -34.44 -4.42
CA PHE A 672 -22.46 -33.65 -3.39
C PHE A 672 -23.65 -34.42 -2.81
N SER A 673 -23.87 -34.26 -1.52
CA SER A 673 -25.00 -34.84 -0.79
C SER A 673 -25.60 -33.83 0.20
N GLY A 674 -26.91 -33.90 0.43
CA GLY A 674 -27.59 -33.04 1.39
C GLY A 674 -27.78 -31.61 0.90
N MET A 675 -27.76 -31.41 -0.42
CA MET A 675 -27.92 -30.10 -1.05
C MET A 675 -29.42 -29.75 -1.16
N PRO A 676 -29.83 -28.50 -0.88
CA PRO A 676 -31.22 -28.11 -1.04
C PRO A 676 -31.62 -28.06 -2.53
N ALA A 677 -32.75 -28.66 -2.88
CA ALA A 677 -33.27 -28.67 -4.25
C ALA A 677 -33.49 -27.25 -4.81
N SER A 678 -33.97 -26.35 -3.94
CA SER A 678 -34.25 -24.94 -4.25
C SER A 678 -33.00 -24.06 -4.45
N SER A 679 -31.81 -24.51 -4.03
CA SER A 679 -30.57 -23.72 -4.11
C SER A 679 -29.41 -24.44 -4.79
N LYS A 680 -29.69 -25.47 -5.61
CA LYS A 680 -28.67 -26.29 -6.30
C LYS A 680 -27.58 -25.46 -7.01
N ALA A 681 -27.97 -24.52 -7.86
CA ALA A 681 -27.01 -23.70 -8.61
C ALA A 681 -26.11 -22.85 -7.71
N ALA A 682 -26.68 -22.24 -6.67
CA ALA A 682 -25.90 -21.49 -5.68
C ALA A 682 -24.97 -22.43 -4.87
N TYR A 683 -25.45 -23.63 -4.52
CA TYR A 683 -24.67 -24.66 -3.82
C TYR A 683 -23.46 -25.09 -4.65
N TYR A 684 -23.65 -25.34 -5.94
CA TYR A 684 -22.56 -25.62 -6.87
C TYR A 684 -21.59 -24.44 -6.94
N GLY A 685 -22.09 -23.22 -7.18
CA GLY A 685 -21.26 -22.01 -7.23
C GLY A 685 -20.40 -21.84 -5.97
N TYR A 686 -20.96 -22.04 -4.79
CA TYR A 686 -20.25 -21.98 -3.51
C TYR A 686 -19.20 -23.10 -3.35
N LYS A 687 -19.61 -24.37 -3.48
CA LYS A 687 -18.72 -25.51 -3.21
C LYS A 687 -17.59 -25.65 -4.24
N GLU A 688 -17.85 -25.27 -5.48
CA GLU A 688 -16.88 -25.44 -6.55
C GLU A 688 -15.69 -24.46 -6.48
N LEU A 689 -15.74 -23.40 -5.65
CA LEU A 689 -14.54 -22.57 -5.40
C LEU A 689 -13.43 -23.38 -4.70
N GLY A 690 -13.77 -24.15 -3.65
CA GLY A 690 -12.80 -25.03 -2.98
C GLY A 690 -12.18 -26.04 -3.94
N ASN A 691 -12.99 -26.61 -4.83
CA ASN A 691 -12.52 -27.50 -5.89
C ASN A 691 -11.59 -26.77 -6.88
N GLY A 692 -11.97 -25.58 -7.34
CA GLY A 692 -11.16 -24.76 -8.24
C GLY A 692 -9.80 -24.37 -7.64
N LEU A 693 -9.73 -24.11 -6.33
CA LEU A 693 -8.47 -23.89 -5.61
C LEU A 693 -7.60 -25.17 -5.61
N SER A 694 -8.20 -26.34 -5.39
CA SER A 694 -7.47 -27.62 -5.43
C SER A 694 -6.94 -27.99 -6.83
N MET A 695 -7.56 -27.46 -7.88
CA MET A 695 -7.19 -27.72 -9.29
C MET A 695 -6.00 -26.88 -9.80
N GLN A 696 -5.52 -25.91 -9.02
CA GLN A 696 -4.43 -25.00 -9.44
C GLN A 696 -3.16 -25.74 -9.93
N PRO A 697 -2.65 -26.79 -9.24
CA PRO A 697 -1.47 -27.51 -9.70
C PRO A 697 -1.68 -28.25 -11.03
N ASP A 698 -2.87 -28.84 -11.26
CA ASP A 698 -3.18 -29.52 -12.52
C ASP A 698 -3.33 -28.54 -13.68
N LEU A 699 -4.03 -27.41 -13.46
CA LEU A 699 -4.17 -26.37 -14.48
C LEU A 699 -2.80 -25.80 -14.88
N LEU A 700 -1.94 -25.47 -13.91
CA LEU A 700 -0.58 -25.00 -14.17
C LEU A 700 0.22 -26.03 -14.97
N LYS A 701 0.19 -27.30 -14.56
CA LYS A 701 0.87 -28.39 -15.28
C LYS A 701 0.40 -28.49 -16.73
N LYS A 702 -0.89 -28.31 -17.00
CA LYS A 702 -1.45 -28.37 -18.36
C LYS A 702 -1.16 -27.13 -19.19
N LEU A 703 -0.97 -25.96 -18.57
CA LEU A 703 -0.52 -24.75 -19.25
C LEU A 703 0.96 -24.87 -19.67
N ASP A 704 1.77 -25.57 -18.89
CA ASP A 704 3.19 -25.79 -19.16
C ASP A 704 3.48 -26.89 -20.21
N ASN A 705 2.46 -27.67 -20.59
CA ASN A 705 2.50 -28.69 -21.64
C ASN A 705 1.83 -28.18 -22.94
#